data_AF-A0A7J4XUI7-F1
#
_entry.id   AF-A0A7J4XUI7-F1
#
_cell.length_a   1.000
_cell.length_b   1.000
_cell.length_c   1.000
_cell.angle_alpha   90.00
_cell.angle_beta   90.00
_cell.angle_gamma   90.00
#
_symmetry.space_group_name_H-M   'P 1'
#
loop_
_entity.id
_entity.type
_entity.pdbx_description
1 polymer ?
#
loop_
_entity_poly.entity_id
_entity_poly.type
_entity_poly.pdbx_seq_one_letter_code
_entity_poly.pdbx_strand_id
1 'polypeptide(L)'
;MRKWTYLVATLLMAGTTATFTGCIDTDEPEGIAELRGAKSEFIKAQAAVELVEAELRKAQVAEQELVNAGLALQNKSAEIDLQLHELDIQLKQLLIEKEEAATAQAKAEAEAAIAKAEADKTKWENEKALIVEQYKEKMLLAETATAKAQEAYKQAMEQIEASKLLLTDEEQARLNGVQAQVAYAKQAMDKAMYGYSTTVIKRILSSEVANSTTTTNPDESTETNSSTTKYYVYLITEDPTQSADGYKAGSLKKLQEQLANYSDIVADNNLEAVLDNALKNAEFALEMTQKYADNLKAILDNEYTTVADWEAEVKKLEEEIAAAKVKEQQYNIEKGKLEVANPKLISDLQATSNKLEIAKNNQNSNKNKAKTAAAYSKRVEAEIKKGLNDVIPSGTTVAGYNSSTGTFAYGKDILITEAQNQIDGWIKLIDKATKGVDLENIEWAKPQLATALAAQKEAEENYAKDYKAWEDAMAAYDESLKIDLEKSEAAANAAIKKYNGLKPEDRKKEANIDAVATALVAYYKDALAKEAQVTKATATKGSDTKKISAWLIADADNFKKVVGVDLGFITWDAGDIATANEISKENIGKLIDVEQDSSVKTPLEKWKSASSAVFSDNFNSGNNPRRLPVSKDEVIAAAGGNHVDALKNGNYGSLGKMIWATAETASLQAIIDQVETYKALKEAFTAQKAVEQTTQDKANAALADAVDKAKKANDEAQAAYDKVFKEVNDNIATVQKEYGNNEIIKGKIETEITVYLNNNFTNGDLGSLEAIKNLVKEEYMIALANVTAAKADVAKAKRNIEKLAAGTYTDTDYITESLVSIQEKIKVKQAEYDAAKADYDTASAQLKALLAIFLK
;
A
#
# COMPACT_ATOMS: atom_id res chain seq x y z
N MET A 1 -41.98 -9.45 43.36
CA MET A 1 -42.41 -8.56 44.47
C MET A 1 -43.91 -8.33 44.39
N ARG A 2 -44.69 -8.49 45.50
CA ARG A 2 -46.09 -7.98 45.72
C ARG A 2 -47.16 -8.53 44.73
N LYS A 3 -48.41 -8.94 45.04
CA LYS A 3 -49.35 -8.94 46.20
C LYS A 3 -50.30 -10.18 45.98
N TRP A 4 -50.75 -10.96 46.97
CA TRP A 4 -51.89 -10.75 47.91
C TRP A 4 -53.29 -10.60 47.24
N THR A 5 -54.45 -11.19 47.64
CA THR A 5 -54.88 -12.24 48.61
C THR A 5 -56.42 -12.57 48.42
N TYR A 6 -56.97 -13.61 49.11
CA TYR A 6 -58.38 -13.88 49.52
C TYR A 6 -59.33 -14.76 48.63
N LEU A 7 -60.31 -15.56 49.11
CA LEU A 7 -60.57 -16.28 50.41
C LEU A 7 -61.87 -17.19 50.40
N VAL A 8 -61.73 -18.49 50.71
CA VAL A 8 -62.54 -19.43 51.58
C VAL A 8 -64.10 -19.61 51.51
N ALA A 9 -64.53 -20.86 51.78
CA ALA A 9 -65.81 -21.37 52.38
C ALA A 9 -67.08 -21.61 51.53
N THR A 10 -68.04 -22.50 51.87
CA THR A 10 -68.07 -23.94 52.29
C THR A 10 -69.53 -24.37 52.63
N LEU A 11 -69.85 -25.69 52.55
CA LEU A 11 -70.88 -26.40 53.37
C LEU A 11 -72.40 -26.14 53.04
N LEU A 12 -73.43 -26.99 53.31
CA LEU A 12 -73.59 -28.34 53.94
C LEU A 12 -75.05 -28.92 53.79
N MET A 13 -75.25 -30.27 53.70
CA MET A 13 -76.45 -31.11 54.10
C MET A 13 -77.88 -30.76 53.57
N ALA A 14 -79.00 -31.51 53.70
CA ALA A 14 -79.42 -32.94 53.86
C ALA A 14 -80.98 -33.00 53.61
N GLY A 15 -81.76 -34.10 53.54
CA GLY A 15 -81.54 -35.56 53.58
C GLY A 15 -82.86 -36.38 53.76
N THR A 16 -82.77 -37.71 53.86
CA THR A 16 -83.70 -38.71 54.48
C THR A 16 -85.16 -38.95 53.98
N THR A 17 -85.37 -40.16 53.43
CA THR A 17 -86.44 -41.19 53.72
C THR A 17 -87.93 -40.81 53.86
N ALA A 18 -88.83 -41.53 53.15
CA ALA A 18 -89.56 -42.70 53.67
C ALA A 18 -90.73 -43.18 52.77
N THR A 19 -91.04 -44.47 52.85
CA THR A 19 -92.16 -45.22 52.21
C THR A 19 -93.56 -44.82 52.72
N PHE A 20 -94.63 -45.08 51.95
CA PHE A 20 -95.60 -46.15 52.27
C PHE A 20 -96.67 -46.39 51.17
N THR A 21 -97.24 -47.59 51.22
CA THR A 21 -98.25 -48.19 50.32
C THR A 21 -99.70 -47.86 50.72
N GLY A 22 -100.65 -47.92 49.77
CA GLY A 22 -102.08 -47.96 50.11
C GLY A 22 -102.99 -48.13 48.90
N CYS A 23 -103.44 -49.35 48.63
CA CYS A 23 -104.49 -49.63 47.63
C CYS A 23 -105.88 -49.44 48.25
N ILE A 24 -106.78 -48.74 47.58
CA ILE A 24 -108.23 -48.95 47.68
C ILE A 24 -108.79 -48.86 46.25
N ASP A 25 -109.40 -49.95 45.80
CA ASP A 25 -110.20 -49.97 44.58
C ASP A 25 -111.46 -49.12 44.75
N THR A 26 -111.79 -48.35 43.72
CA THR A 26 -113.16 -47.91 43.42
C THR A 26 -113.21 -47.73 41.91
N ASP A 27 -114.07 -48.50 41.25
CA ASP A 27 -114.12 -48.61 39.79
C ASP A 27 -114.25 -47.23 39.10
N GLU A 28 -113.21 -46.83 38.37
CA GLU A 28 -113.30 -45.78 37.37
C GLU A 28 -113.58 -46.39 35.99
N PRO A 29 -114.41 -45.75 35.14
CA PRO A 29 -114.70 -46.25 33.81
C PRO A 29 -113.45 -46.32 32.91
N GLU A 30 -113.45 -47.28 32.00
CA GLU A 30 -112.29 -47.83 31.28
C GLU A 30 -111.32 -46.81 30.66
N GLY A 31 -111.80 -45.63 30.27
CA GLY A 31 -110.98 -44.58 29.65
C GLY A 31 -109.93 -43.92 30.56
N ILE A 32 -110.07 -43.97 31.90
CA ILE A 32 -109.10 -43.32 32.80
C ILE A 32 -107.88 -44.23 33.08
N ALA A 33 -108.03 -45.55 32.96
CA ALA A 33 -106.94 -46.50 33.08
C ALA A 33 -105.93 -46.35 31.92
N GLU A 34 -106.41 -46.29 30.67
CA GLU A 34 -105.57 -46.02 29.49
C GLU A 34 -104.86 -44.67 29.58
N LEU A 35 -105.57 -43.60 29.98
CA LEU A 35 -104.96 -42.27 30.12
C LEU A 35 -103.89 -42.22 31.23
N ARG A 36 -104.06 -42.95 32.34
CA ARG A 36 -103.01 -43.06 33.38
C ARG A 36 -101.83 -43.94 32.92
N GLY A 37 -102.09 -45.00 32.16
CA GLY A 37 -101.04 -45.81 31.52
C GLY A 37 -100.21 -45.00 30.54
N ALA A 38 -100.84 -44.39 29.54
CA ALA A 38 -100.20 -43.55 28.54
C ALA A 38 -99.45 -42.36 29.15
N LYS A 39 -99.99 -41.72 30.20
CA LYS A 39 -99.29 -40.65 30.93
C LYS A 39 -98.06 -41.16 31.70
N SER A 40 -98.12 -42.37 32.27
CA SER A 40 -96.99 -43.01 32.94
C SER A 40 -95.88 -43.38 31.96
N GLU A 41 -96.23 -43.92 30.79
CA GLU A 41 -95.29 -44.20 29.70
C GLU A 41 -94.72 -42.92 29.10
N PHE A 42 -95.53 -41.88 28.91
CA PHE A 42 -95.07 -40.56 28.44
C PHE A 42 -94.07 -39.93 29.43
N ILE A 43 -94.32 -39.99 30.74
CA ILE A 43 -93.39 -39.48 31.76
C ILE A 43 -92.08 -40.29 31.76
N LYS A 44 -92.14 -41.62 31.60
CA LYS A 44 -90.94 -42.46 31.47
C LYS A 44 -90.17 -42.16 30.18
N ALA A 45 -90.87 -41.96 29.07
CA ALA A 45 -90.27 -41.58 27.79
C ALA A 45 -89.64 -40.18 27.87
N GLN A 46 -90.30 -39.22 28.52
CA GLN A 46 -89.77 -37.88 28.77
C GLN A 46 -88.50 -37.93 29.64
N ALA A 47 -88.50 -38.71 30.72
CA ALA A 47 -87.32 -38.90 31.56
C ALA A 47 -86.17 -39.62 30.82
N ALA A 48 -86.50 -40.57 29.93
CA ALA A 48 -85.51 -41.24 29.08
C ALA A 48 -84.93 -40.29 28.02
N VAL A 49 -85.76 -39.43 27.40
CA VAL A 49 -85.30 -38.38 26.47
C VAL A 49 -84.44 -37.35 27.21
N GLU A 50 -84.83 -36.90 28.39
CA GLU A 50 -84.04 -35.95 29.19
C GLU A 50 -82.68 -36.55 29.64
N LEU A 51 -82.64 -37.85 29.94
CA LEU A 51 -81.39 -38.57 30.22
C LEU A 51 -80.52 -38.71 28.97
N VAL A 52 -81.10 -39.06 27.81
CA VAL A 52 -80.39 -39.12 26.52
C VAL A 52 -79.90 -37.73 26.09
N GLU A 53 -80.66 -36.66 26.32
CA GLU A 53 -80.20 -35.27 26.09
C GLU A 53 -79.07 -34.87 27.03
N ALA A 54 -79.12 -35.30 28.30
CA ALA A 54 -78.04 -35.06 29.26
C ALA A 54 -76.76 -35.84 28.90
N GLU A 55 -76.88 -37.08 28.40
CA GLU A 55 -75.75 -37.85 27.89
C GLU A 55 -75.23 -37.31 26.56
N LEU A 56 -76.10 -36.86 25.66
CA LEU A 56 -75.72 -36.20 24.41
C LEU A 56 -74.96 -34.89 24.69
N ARG A 57 -75.40 -34.08 25.65
CA ARG A 57 -74.66 -32.88 26.09
C ARG A 57 -73.29 -33.24 26.68
N LYS A 58 -73.18 -34.31 27.46
CA LYS A 58 -71.88 -34.79 27.98
C LYS A 58 -70.96 -35.28 26.84
N ALA A 59 -71.51 -36.01 25.87
CA ALA A 59 -70.78 -36.46 24.70
C ALA A 59 -70.30 -35.29 23.84
N GLN A 60 -71.14 -34.28 23.60
CA GLN A 60 -70.78 -33.04 22.90
C GLN A 60 -69.68 -32.25 23.63
N VAL A 61 -69.73 -32.17 24.96
CA VAL A 61 -68.66 -31.52 25.76
C VAL A 61 -67.36 -32.32 25.64
N ALA A 62 -67.39 -33.65 25.74
CA ALA A 62 -66.21 -34.50 25.59
C ALA A 62 -65.62 -34.45 24.16
N GLU A 63 -66.47 -34.37 23.14
CA GLU A 63 -66.07 -34.16 21.74
C GLU A 63 -65.40 -32.79 21.57
N GLN A 64 -65.99 -31.73 22.13
CA GLN A 64 -65.41 -30.38 22.11
C GLN A 64 -64.06 -30.31 22.86
N GLU A 65 -63.92 -31.02 23.99
CA GLU A 65 -62.65 -31.15 24.72
C GLU A 65 -61.60 -31.91 23.90
N LEU A 66 -61.98 -32.99 23.20
CA LEU A 66 -61.09 -33.71 22.28
C LEU A 66 -60.66 -32.86 21.08
N VAL A 67 -61.57 -32.10 20.49
CA VAL A 67 -61.26 -31.14 19.41
C VAL A 67 -60.28 -30.08 19.91
N ASN A 68 -60.53 -29.50 21.08
CA ASN A 68 -59.63 -28.51 21.68
C ASN A 68 -58.24 -29.09 22.01
N ALA A 69 -58.18 -30.34 22.50
CA ALA A 69 -56.92 -31.05 22.75
C ALA A 69 -56.16 -31.37 21.46
N GLY A 70 -56.86 -31.80 20.39
CA GLY A 70 -56.29 -32.00 19.07
C GLY A 70 -55.72 -30.71 18.47
N LEU A 71 -56.44 -29.60 18.61
CA LEU A 71 -56.00 -28.27 18.16
C LEU A 71 -54.79 -27.77 18.95
N ALA A 72 -54.72 -28.04 20.25
CA ALA A 72 -53.54 -27.75 21.08
C ALA A 72 -52.32 -28.60 20.71
N LEU A 73 -52.51 -29.87 20.32
CA LEU A 73 -51.44 -30.72 19.81
C LEU A 73 -50.97 -30.27 18.42
N GLN A 74 -51.88 -29.88 17.53
CA GLN A 74 -51.56 -29.32 16.22
C GLN A 74 -50.74 -28.03 16.34
N ASN A 75 -51.13 -27.12 17.24
CA ASN A 75 -50.37 -25.90 17.53
C ASN A 75 -48.96 -26.20 18.05
N LYS A 76 -48.81 -27.18 18.95
CA LYS A 76 -47.48 -27.63 19.42
C LYS A 76 -46.64 -28.28 18.32
N SER A 77 -47.26 -29.03 17.39
CA SER A 77 -46.55 -29.58 16.23
C SER A 77 -46.02 -28.46 15.36
N ALA A 78 -46.87 -27.47 15.02
CA ALA A 78 -46.46 -26.32 14.22
C ALA A 78 -45.37 -25.47 14.91
N GLU A 79 -45.41 -25.34 16.24
CA GLU A 79 -44.36 -24.67 17.02
C GLU A 79 -43.03 -25.44 16.97
N ILE A 80 -43.05 -26.77 17.05
CA ILE A 80 -41.86 -27.63 16.90
C ILE A 80 -41.32 -27.57 15.46
N ASP A 81 -42.18 -27.60 14.45
CA ASP A 81 -41.78 -27.51 13.04
C ASP A 81 -41.12 -26.15 12.74
N LEU A 82 -41.65 -25.05 13.31
CA LEU A 82 -41.02 -23.73 13.25
C LEU A 82 -39.66 -23.69 13.98
N GLN A 83 -39.55 -24.31 15.16
CA GLN A 83 -38.27 -24.40 15.89
C GLN A 83 -37.23 -25.23 15.13
N LEU A 84 -37.62 -26.32 14.46
CA LEU A 84 -36.73 -27.12 13.62
C LEU A 84 -36.28 -26.35 12.37
N HIS A 85 -37.18 -25.59 11.74
CA HIS A 85 -36.84 -24.76 10.59
C HIS A 85 -35.91 -23.60 10.97
N GLU A 86 -36.12 -22.97 12.13
CA GLU A 86 -35.23 -21.97 12.71
C GLU A 86 -33.83 -22.57 12.99
N LEU A 87 -33.76 -23.78 13.56
CA LEU A 87 -32.50 -24.46 13.84
C LEU A 87 -31.75 -24.85 12.55
N ASP A 88 -32.47 -25.26 11.50
CA ASP A 88 -31.91 -25.58 10.17
C ASP A 88 -31.37 -24.31 9.46
N ILE A 89 -32.05 -23.17 9.59
CA ILE A 89 -31.53 -21.87 9.15
C ILE A 89 -30.24 -21.53 9.91
N GLN A 90 -30.23 -21.62 11.23
CA GLN A 90 -29.05 -21.33 12.06
C GLN A 90 -27.87 -22.27 11.76
N LEU A 91 -28.14 -23.55 11.49
CA LEU A 91 -27.12 -24.52 11.09
C LEU A 91 -26.55 -24.19 9.70
N LYS A 92 -27.39 -23.82 8.74
CA LYS A 92 -26.95 -23.38 7.40
C LYS A 92 -26.12 -22.09 7.48
N GLN A 93 -26.54 -21.14 8.31
CA GLN A 93 -25.81 -19.90 8.58
C GLN A 93 -24.41 -20.20 9.14
N LEU A 94 -24.32 -21.05 10.17
CA LEU A 94 -23.04 -21.48 10.76
C LEU A 94 -22.15 -22.28 9.80
N LEU A 95 -22.73 -23.08 8.90
CA LEU A 95 -21.98 -23.81 7.88
C LEU A 95 -21.40 -22.84 6.84
N ILE A 96 -22.17 -21.85 6.39
CA ILE A 96 -21.71 -20.78 5.49
C ILE A 96 -20.60 -19.97 6.18
N GLU A 97 -20.81 -19.48 7.40
CA GLU A 97 -19.80 -18.74 8.17
C GLU A 97 -18.51 -19.54 8.37
N LYS A 98 -18.60 -20.86 8.59
CA LYS A 98 -17.45 -21.75 8.71
C LYS A 98 -16.73 -21.96 7.37
N GLU A 99 -17.46 -22.08 6.27
CA GLU A 99 -16.89 -22.26 4.93
C GLU A 99 -16.26 -20.94 4.42
N GLU A 100 -16.88 -19.80 4.71
CA GLU A 100 -16.32 -18.46 4.50
C GLU A 100 -15.06 -18.25 5.36
N ALA A 101 -15.08 -18.63 6.64
CA ALA A 101 -13.90 -18.54 7.52
C ALA A 101 -12.76 -19.46 7.05
N ALA A 102 -13.05 -20.69 6.63
CA ALA A 102 -12.05 -21.59 6.05
C ALA A 102 -11.49 -21.06 4.73
N THR A 103 -12.35 -20.48 3.87
CA THR A 103 -11.93 -19.85 2.62
C THR A 103 -11.07 -18.60 2.87
N ALA A 104 -11.44 -17.78 3.86
CA ALA A 104 -10.69 -16.60 4.27
C ALA A 104 -9.34 -16.97 4.89
N GLN A 105 -9.28 -18.04 5.70
CA GLN A 105 -8.03 -18.58 6.23
C GLN A 105 -7.13 -19.11 5.11
N ALA A 106 -7.65 -19.96 4.21
CA ALA A 106 -6.88 -20.47 3.08
C ALA A 106 -6.38 -19.36 2.15
N LYS A 107 -7.19 -18.31 1.95
CA LYS A 107 -6.79 -17.10 1.23
C LYS A 107 -5.69 -16.32 1.95
N ALA A 108 -5.80 -16.12 3.27
CA ALA A 108 -4.77 -15.44 4.06
C ALA A 108 -3.46 -16.24 4.12
N GLU A 109 -3.52 -17.57 4.19
CA GLU A 109 -2.35 -18.45 4.10
C GLU A 109 -1.70 -18.40 2.71
N ALA A 110 -2.50 -18.34 1.64
CA ALA A 110 -2.00 -18.14 0.28
C ALA A 110 -1.39 -16.74 0.07
N GLU A 111 -2.03 -15.68 0.56
CA GLU A 111 -1.52 -14.31 0.50
C GLU A 111 -0.23 -14.15 1.33
N ALA A 112 -0.13 -14.81 2.50
CA ALA A 112 1.09 -14.86 3.29
C ALA A 112 2.21 -15.65 2.58
N ALA A 113 1.88 -16.75 1.89
CA ALA A 113 2.83 -17.50 1.09
C ALA A 113 3.33 -16.71 -0.13
N ILE A 114 2.44 -15.97 -0.81
CA ILE A 114 2.79 -15.05 -1.91
C ILE A 114 3.68 -13.92 -1.40
N ALA A 115 3.29 -13.23 -0.33
CA ALA A 115 4.08 -12.13 0.24
C ALA A 115 5.46 -12.60 0.72
N LYS A 116 5.56 -13.82 1.27
CA LYS A 116 6.84 -14.45 1.59
C LYS A 116 7.66 -14.74 0.34
N ALA A 117 7.06 -15.33 -0.70
CA ALA A 117 7.74 -15.60 -1.96
C ALA A 117 8.23 -14.32 -2.68
N GLU A 118 7.45 -13.24 -2.63
CA GLU A 118 7.84 -11.92 -3.16
C GLU A 118 8.98 -11.28 -2.34
N ALA A 119 8.97 -11.43 -1.01
CA ALA A 119 10.06 -10.98 -0.15
C ALA A 119 11.34 -11.78 -0.37
N ASP A 120 11.25 -13.11 -0.45
CA ASP A 120 12.38 -14.01 -0.72
C ASP A 120 12.95 -13.77 -2.13
N LYS A 121 12.10 -13.56 -3.14
CA LYS A 121 12.49 -13.15 -4.50
C LYS A 121 13.22 -11.80 -4.49
N THR A 122 12.66 -10.79 -3.81
CA THR A 122 13.26 -9.44 -3.72
C THR A 122 14.61 -9.49 -3.01
N LYS A 123 14.73 -10.28 -1.95
CA LYS A 123 16.00 -10.53 -1.24
C LYS A 123 17.03 -11.18 -2.18
N TRP A 124 16.63 -12.20 -2.93
CA TRP A 124 17.48 -12.87 -3.91
C TRP A 124 17.93 -11.93 -5.05
N GLU A 125 17.04 -11.12 -5.61
CA GLU A 125 17.39 -10.15 -6.67
C GLU A 125 18.46 -9.16 -6.18
N ASN A 126 18.37 -8.70 -4.92
CA ASN A 126 19.35 -7.82 -4.29
C ASN A 126 20.69 -8.52 -3.99
N GLU A 127 20.67 -9.73 -3.39
CA GLU A 127 21.88 -10.51 -3.12
C GLU A 127 22.61 -10.86 -4.42
N LYS A 128 21.87 -11.26 -5.46
CA LYS A 128 22.41 -11.49 -6.80
C LYS A 128 23.03 -10.22 -7.40
N ALA A 129 22.33 -9.08 -7.36
CA ALA A 129 22.85 -7.85 -7.95
C ALA A 129 24.19 -7.43 -7.32
N LEU A 130 24.29 -7.53 -5.99
CA LEU A 130 25.54 -7.28 -5.25
C LEU A 130 26.68 -8.21 -5.70
N ILE A 131 26.40 -9.50 -5.84
CA ILE A 131 27.39 -10.51 -6.23
C ILE A 131 27.83 -10.32 -7.70
N VAL A 132 26.90 -10.02 -8.61
CA VAL A 132 27.20 -9.77 -10.02
C VAL A 132 28.13 -8.56 -10.18
N GLU A 133 27.90 -7.47 -9.44
CA GLU A 133 28.83 -6.33 -9.43
C GLU A 133 30.21 -6.69 -8.87
N GLN A 134 30.29 -7.44 -7.77
CA GLN A 134 31.58 -7.92 -7.22
C GLN A 134 32.38 -8.77 -8.21
N TYR A 135 31.71 -9.60 -9.04
CA TYR A 135 32.39 -10.38 -10.08
C TYR A 135 32.75 -9.55 -11.32
N LYS A 136 31.96 -8.53 -11.71
CA LYS A 136 32.33 -7.58 -12.78
C LYS A 136 33.60 -6.81 -12.43
N GLU A 137 33.74 -6.35 -11.19
CA GLU A 137 34.94 -5.63 -10.73
C GLU A 137 36.19 -6.53 -10.81
N LYS A 138 36.09 -7.77 -10.32
CA LYS A 138 37.18 -8.77 -10.43
C LYS A 138 37.51 -9.13 -11.88
N MET A 139 36.51 -9.26 -12.74
CA MET A 139 36.70 -9.50 -14.17
C MET A 139 37.50 -8.37 -14.83
N LEU A 140 37.14 -7.11 -14.57
CA LEU A 140 37.84 -5.94 -15.13
C LEU A 140 39.31 -5.89 -14.67
N LEU A 141 39.58 -6.22 -13.40
CA LEU A 141 40.94 -6.34 -12.89
C LEU A 141 41.73 -7.47 -13.58
N ALA A 142 41.11 -8.64 -13.76
CA ALA A 142 41.75 -9.79 -14.40
C ALA A 142 42.05 -9.51 -15.89
N GLU A 143 41.09 -8.99 -16.65
CA GLU A 143 41.29 -8.58 -18.06
C GLU A 143 42.37 -7.52 -18.21
N THR A 144 42.39 -6.51 -17.33
CA THR A 144 43.44 -5.49 -17.32
C THR A 144 44.82 -6.09 -17.05
N ALA A 145 44.91 -7.13 -16.21
CA ALA A 145 46.14 -7.86 -15.97
C ALA A 145 46.55 -8.73 -17.16
N THR A 146 45.62 -9.43 -17.82
CA THR A 146 45.89 -10.23 -19.02
C THR A 146 46.39 -9.35 -20.17
N ALA A 147 45.71 -8.22 -20.43
CA ALA A 147 46.09 -7.28 -21.49
C ALA A 147 47.50 -6.70 -21.26
N LYS A 148 47.84 -6.33 -20.01
CA LYS A 148 49.20 -5.89 -19.65
C LYS A 148 50.24 -7.00 -19.83
N ALA A 149 49.90 -8.25 -19.49
CA ALA A 149 50.78 -9.40 -19.65
C ALA A 149 51.04 -9.72 -21.13
N GLN A 150 50.01 -9.67 -21.98
CA GLN A 150 50.09 -9.88 -23.43
C GLN A 150 50.87 -8.76 -24.14
N GLU A 151 50.66 -7.49 -23.77
CA GLU A 151 51.46 -6.37 -24.31
C GLU A 151 52.93 -6.48 -23.89
N ALA A 152 53.21 -6.86 -22.64
CA ALA A 152 54.57 -7.13 -22.18
C ALA A 152 55.23 -8.34 -22.87
N TYR A 153 54.45 -9.35 -23.27
CA TYR A 153 54.93 -10.47 -24.11
C TYR A 153 55.39 -9.97 -25.47
N LYS A 154 54.52 -9.21 -26.15
CA LYS A 154 54.77 -8.66 -27.48
C LYS A 154 56.03 -7.79 -27.50
N GLN A 155 56.17 -6.87 -26.55
CA GLN A 155 57.36 -6.03 -26.41
C GLN A 155 58.64 -6.83 -26.14
N ALA A 156 58.57 -7.90 -25.34
CA ALA A 156 59.72 -8.79 -25.11
C ALA A 156 60.12 -9.57 -26.38
N MET A 157 59.15 -10.04 -27.16
CA MET A 157 59.41 -10.74 -28.42
C MET A 157 59.99 -9.80 -29.49
N GLU A 158 59.48 -8.56 -29.60
CA GLU A 158 60.05 -7.52 -30.47
C GLU A 158 61.50 -7.19 -30.10
N GLN A 159 61.82 -7.08 -28.81
CA GLN A 159 63.20 -6.86 -28.34
C GLN A 159 64.13 -8.04 -28.64
N ILE A 160 63.66 -9.28 -28.52
CA ILE A 160 64.45 -10.46 -28.88
C ILE A 160 64.74 -10.49 -30.37
N GLU A 161 63.74 -10.20 -31.21
CA GLU A 161 63.92 -10.25 -32.66
C GLU A 161 64.87 -9.15 -33.17
N ALA A 162 64.89 -7.98 -32.53
CA ALA A 162 65.92 -6.97 -32.73
C ALA A 162 67.31 -7.41 -32.23
N SER A 163 67.37 -8.23 -31.18
CA SER A 163 68.63 -8.68 -30.56
C SER A 163 69.28 -9.86 -31.26
N LYS A 164 68.53 -10.69 -32.01
CA LYS A 164 69.05 -11.89 -32.70
C LYS A 164 70.26 -11.62 -33.61
N LEU A 165 70.35 -10.43 -34.21
CA LEU A 165 71.49 -10.00 -35.03
C LEU A 165 72.83 -9.88 -34.27
N LEU A 166 72.80 -9.90 -32.93
CA LEU A 166 73.98 -9.75 -32.06
C LEU A 166 74.35 -11.05 -31.31
N LEU A 167 73.55 -12.12 -31.46
CA LEU A 167 73.67 -13.37 -30.70
C LEU A 167 74.29 -14.48 -31.54
N THR A 168 75.14 -15.30 -30.91
CA THR A 168 75.68 -16.52 -31.55
C THR A 168 74.60 -17.60 -31.73
N ASP A 169 74.82 -18.54 -32.64
CA ASP A 169 73.87 -19.64 -32.93
C ASP A 169 73.53 -20.46 -31.66
N GLU A 170 74.49 -20.63 -30.76
CA GLU A 170 74.32 -21.35 -29.48
C GLU A 170 73.46 -20.55 -28.48
N GLU A 171 73.65 -19.23 -28.41
CA GLU A 171 72.83 -18.33 -27.59
C GLU A 171 71.41 -18.20 -28.15
N GLN A 172 71.26 -18.13 -29.48
CA GLN A 172 69.96 -18.15 -30.14
C GLN A 172 69.19 -19.44 -29.86
N ALA A 173 69.87 -20.61 -29.88
CA ALA A 173 69.25 -21.89 -29.53
C ALA A 173 68.78 -21.93 -28.06
N ARG A 174 69.61 -21.46 -27.11
CA ARG A 174 69.21 -21.37 -25.70
C ARG A 174 68.08 -20.37 -25.47
N LEU A 175 68.10 -19.22 -26.15
CA LEU A 175 67.05 -18.20 -26.09
C LEU A 175 65.73 -18.74 -26.65
N ASN A 176 65.75 -19.48 -27.76
CA ASN A 176 64.58 -20.11 -28.34
C ASN A 176 63.90 -21.12 -27.39
N GLY A 177 64.69 -21.90 -26.63
CA GLY A 177 64.16 -22.79 -25.60
C GLY A 177 63.37 -22.05 -24.51
N VAL A 178 63.88 -20.92 -24.03
CA VAL A 178 63.18 -20.10 -23.02
C VAL A 178 62.00 -19.33 -23.63
N GLN A 179 62.09 -18.87 -24.89
CA GLN A 179 60.94 -18.30 -25.61
C GLN A 179 59.79 -19.32 -25.72
N ALA A 180 60.09 -20.59 -25.98
CA ALA A 180 59.10 -21.65 -26.02
C ALA A 180 58.41 -21.84 -24.67
N GLN A 181 59.16 -21.83 -23.55
CA GLN A 181 58.60 -21.90 -22.20
C GLN A 181 57.62 -20.75 -21.91
N VAL A 182 58.00 -19.50 -22.25
CA VAL A 182 57.09 -18.34 -22.10
C VAL A 182 55.85 -18.47 -22.98
N ALA A 183 56.00 -18.95 -24.22
CA ALA A 183 54.88 -19.18 -25.12
C ALA A 183 53.91 -20.26 -24.59
N TYR A 184 54.43 -21.37 -24.02
CA TYR A 184 53.61 -22.41 -23.41
C TYR A 184 52.85 -21.88 -22.18
N ALA A 185 53.51 -21.11 -21.31
CA ALA A 185 52.87 -20.50 -20.15
C ALA A 185 51.80 -19.46 -20.55
N LYS A 186 52.06 -18.63 -21.56
CA LYS A 186 51.05 -17.73 -22.16
C LYS A 186 49.86 -18.53 -22.69
N GLN A 187 50.10 -19.63 -23.41
CA GLN A 187 49.04 -20.46 -23.96
C GLN A 187 48.15 -21.07 -22.87
N ALA A 188 48.74 -21.48 -21.73
CA ALA A 188 47.99 -21.97 -20.56
C ALA A 188 47.14 -20.85 -19.92
N MET A 189 47.71 -19.67 -19.71
CA MET A 189 47.01 -18.49 -19.16
C MET A 189 45.82 -18.07 -20.04
N ASP A 190 46.04 -17.93 -21.36
CA ASP A 190 44.97 -17.59 -22.32
C ASP A 190 43.86 -18.66 -22.31
N LYS A 191 44.22 -19.95 -22.30
CA LYS A 191 43.25 -21.06 -22.25
C LYS A 191 42.43 -21.06 -20.96
N ALA A 192 43.02 -20.74 -19.81
CA ALA A 192 42.28 -20.63 -18.55
C ALA A 192 41.27 -19.46 -18.57
N MET A 193 41.66 -18.31 -19.13
CA MET A 193 40.81 -17.12 -19.23
C MET A 193 39.68 -17.28 -20.26
N TYR A 194 40.02 -17.65 -21.49
CA TYR A 194 39.14 -17.57 -22.67
C TYR A 194 38.71 -18.94 -23.23
N GLY A 195 39.36 -20.04 -22.82
CA GLY A 195 39.16 -21.38 -23.37
C GLY A 195 39.88 -21.64 -24.69
N TYR A 196 40.64 -20.67 -25.20
CA TYR A 196 41.48 -20.76 -26.39
C TYR A 196 42.76 -19.94 -26.19
N SER A 197 43.74 -20.09 -27.07
CA SER A 197 44.87 -19.17 -27.20
C SER A 197 45.21 -19.03 -28.67
N THR A 198 45.58 -17.84 -29.10
CA THR A 198 46.07 -17.59 -30.46
C THR A 198 47.53 -18.04 -30.63
N THR A 199 48.28 -18.24 -29.54
CA THR A 199 49.70 -18.64 -29.62
C THR A 199 49.84 -20.12 -29.97
N VAL A 200 50.40 -20.40 -31.15
CA VAL A 200 50.68 -21.74 -31.69
C VAL A 200 52.18 -22.00 -31.64
N ILE A 201 52.57 -23.15 -31.09
CA ILE A 201 53.96 -23.57 -30.91
C ILE A 201 54.17 -24.87 -31.69
N LYS A 202 55.16 -24.89 -32.59
CA LYS A 202 55.54 -26.07 -33.38
C LYS A 202 57.01 -26.41 -33.14
N ARG A 203 57.28 -27.66 -32.72
CA ARG A 203 58.65 -28.20 -32.60
C ARG A 203 59.15 -28.63 -33.98
N ILE A 204 60.29 -28.11 -34.40
CA ILE A 204 60.94 -28.39 -35.70
C ILE A 204 62.30 -29.03 -35.43
N LEU A 205 62.66 -30.07 -36.17
CA LEU A 205 63.99 -30.69 -36.11
C LEU A 205 65.00 -29.74 -36.77
N SER A 206 66.04 -29.31 -36.03
CA SER A 206 67.06 -28.38 -36.52
C SER A 206 68.33 -29.08 -37.00
N SER A 207 68.76 -30.13 -36.31
CA SER A 207 69.88 -30.99 -36.73
C SER A 207 69.81 -32.37 -36.07
N GLU A 208 70.51 -33.34 -36.65
CA GLU A 208 70.65 -34.69 -36.12
C GLU A 208 72.14 -35.06 -36.18
N VAL A 209 72.73 -35.34 -35.02
CA VAL A 209 74.16 -35.62 -34.86
C VAL A 209 74.35 -37.10 -34.50
N ALA A 210 75.10 -37.83 -35.30
CA ALA A 210 75.48 -39.20 -35.01
C ALA A 210 76.70 -39.23 -34.09
N ASN A 211 76.52 -39.75 -32.87
CA ASN A 211 77.57 -39.98 -31.89
C ASN A 211 77.96 -41.47 -31.91
N SER A 212 79.23 -41.76 -32.13
CA SER A 212 79.77 -43.13 -32.02
C SER A 212 80.83 -43.20 -30.91
N THR A 213 80.61 -44.02 -29.91
CA THR A 213 81.61 -44.40 -28.91
C THR A 213 82.10 -45.81 -29.19
N THR A 214 83.38 -45.92 -29.53
CA THR A 214 84.05 -47.22 -29.70
C THR A 214 84.79 -47.57 -28.42
N THR A 215 84.31 -48.61 -27.75
CA THR A 215 84.94 -49.16 -26.54
C THR A 215 85.78 -50.38 -26.93
N THR A 216 87.06 -50.39 -26.57
CA THR A 216 87.93 -51.56 -26.77
C THR A 216 87.87 -52.42 -25.51
N ASN A 217 87.39 -53.64 -25.65
CA ASN A 217 87.29 -54.61 -24.57
C ASN A 217 88.66 -55.27 -24.28
N PRO A 218 88.85 -55.91 -23.10
CA PRO A 218 90.12 -56.51 -22.71
C PRO A 218 90.61 -57.68 -23.58
N ASP A 219 89.78 -58.18 -24.50
CA ASP A 219 90.07 -59.26 -25.45
C ASP A 219 90.40 -58.74 -26.87
N GLU A 220 90.68 -57.45 -27.00
CA GLU A 220 90.89 -56.71 -28.27
C GLU A 220 89.64 -56.62 -29.18
N SER A 221 88.45 -57.06 -28.73
CA SER A 221 87.21 -56.78 -29.45
C SER A 221 86.79 -55.31 -29.29
N THR A 222 86.18 -54.73 -30.33
CA THR A 222 85.68 -53.34 -30.31
C THR A 222 84.17 -53.31 -30.46
N GLU A 223 83.45 -52.85 -29.43
CA GLU A 223 82.03 -52.53 -29.55
C GLU A 223 81.88 -51.05 -29.91
N THR A 224 81.13 -50.76 -30.97
CA THR A 224 80.81 -49.38 -31.39
C THR A 224 79.34 -49.10 -31.13
N ASN A 225 79.05 -48.43 -30.02
CA ASN A 225 77.71 -47.94 -29.74
C ASN A 225 77.47 -46.66 -30.53
N SER A 226 76.44 -46.68 -31.37
CA SER A 226 76.02 -45.53 -32.18
C SER A 226 74.68 -45.01 -31.67
N SER A 227 74.62 -43.72 -31.32
CA SER A 227 73.38 -43.01 -30.97
C SER A 227 73.21 -41.78 -31.84
N THR A 228 71.97 -41.33 -32.05
CA THR A 228 71.68 -40.07 -32.77
C THR A 228 71.01 -39.07 -31.84
N THR A 229 71.65 -37.92 -31.64
CA THR A 229 71.11 -36.82 -30.85
C THR A 229 70.41 -35.84 -31.79
N LYS A 230 69.09 -35.70 -31.60
CA LYS A 230 68.22 -34.78 -32.37
C LYS A 230 68.08 -33.45 -31.65
N TYR A 231 68.50 -32.37 -32.30
CA TYR A 231 68.30 -31.00 -31.83
C TYR A 231 67.01 -30.43 -32.43
N TYR A 232 66.28 -29.65 -31.64
CA TYR A 232 65.00 -29.08 -32.02
C TYR A 232 64.98 -27.57 -31.77
N VAL A 233 64.26 -26.85 -32.63
CA VAL A 233 63.95 -25.41 -32.52
C VAL A 233 62.44 -25.25 -32.54
N TYR A 234 61.91 -24.33 -31.75
CA TYR A 234 60.49 -24.05 -31.62
C TYR A 234 60.10 -22.84 -32.48
N LEU A 235 59.17 -23.04 -33.40
CA LEU A 235 58.51 -21.98 -34.14
C LEU A 235 57.27 -21.53 -33.37
N ILE A 236 57.21 -20.25 -33.01
CA ILE A 236 56.11 -19.63 -32.27
C ILE A 236 55.39 -18.67 -33.23
N THR A 237 54.08 -18.82 -33.37
CA THR A 237 53.25 -18.05 -34.31
C THR A 237 51.90 -17.69 -33.67
N GLU A 238 51.26 -16.62 -34.12
CA GLU A 238 49.90 -16.26 -33.71
C GLU A 238 48.88 -16.66 -34.78
N ASP A 239 47.85 -17.40 -34.39
CA ASP A 239 46.71 -17.83 -35.20
C ASP A 239 45.42 -17.22 -34.62
N PRO A 240 44.97 -16.06 -35.16
CA PRO A 240 43.77 -15.38 -34.67
C PRO A 240 42.47 -16.11 -35.02
N THR A 241 42.49 -17.18 -35.82
CA THR A 241 41.25 -17.90 -36.17
C THR A 241 40.67 -18.67 -34.98
N GLN A 242 41.49 -19.00 -33.97
CA GLN A 242 41.08 -19.79 -32.80
C GLN A 242 40.15 -19.04 -31.82
N SER A 243 39.98 -17.72 -31.99
CA SER A 243 39.07 -16.88 -31.20
C SER A 243 37.69 -16.64 -31.86
N ALA A 244 37.49 -17.08 -33.11
CA ALA A 244 36.32 -16.73 -33.91
C ALA A 244 34.98 -17.20 -33.31
N ASP A 245 34.98 -18.33 -32.61
CA ASP A 245 33.78 -18.93 -31.96
C ASP A 245 33.46 -18.32 -30.57
N GLY A 246 34.22 -17.32 -30.14
CA GLY A 246 34.08 -16.70 -28.81
C GLY A 246 34.62 -17.55 -27.65
N TYR A 247 34.22 -17.22 -26.43
CA TYR A 247 34.74 -17.89 -25.22
C TYR A 247 34.18 -19.31 -25.07
N LYS A 248 35.06 -20.30 -24.91
CA LYS A 248 34.66 -21.72 -24.83
C LYS A 248 34.12 -22.08 -23.45
N ALA A 249 33.27 -23.11 -23.40
CA ALA A 249 32.63 -23.58 -22.17
C ALA A 249 33.68 -23.95 -21.09
N GLY A 250 33.39 -23.59 -19.83
CA GLY A 250 34.29 -23.84 -18.71
C GLY A 250 35.51 -22.90 -18.60
N SER A 251 35.67 -21.94 -19.52
CA SER A 251 36.62 -20.83 -19.33
C SER A 251 36.11 -19.85 -18.26
N LEU A 252 37.04 -19.16 -17.60
CA LEU A 252 36.71 -18.15 -16.57
C LEU A 252 35.70 -17.12 -17.10
N LYS A 253 35.96 -16.59 -18.29
CA LYS A 253 35.08 -15.59 -18.93
C LYS A 253 33.70 -16.15 -19.27
N LYS A 254 33.59 -17.39 -19.76
CA LYS A 254 32.28 -17.99 -20.11
C LYS A 254 31.43 -18.30 -18.88
N LEU A 255 32.06 -18.71 -17.77
CA LEU A 255 31.38 -18.89 -16.48
C LEU A 255 30.87 -17.55 -15.91
N GLN A 256 31.63 -16.46 -16.09
CA GLN A 256 31.20 -15.11 -15.70
C GLN A 256 30.02 -14.60 -16.56
N GLU A 257 30.00 -14.86 -17.87
CA GLU A 257 28.82 -14.59 -18.72
C GLU A 257 27.58 -15.36 -18.25
N GLN A 258 27.75 -16.64 -17.89
CA GLN A 258 26.66 -17.46 -17.36
C GLN A 258 26.10 -16.91 -16.05
N LEU A 259 26.95 -16.43 -15.14
CA LEU A 259 26.52 -15.79 -13.89
C LEU A 259 25.73 -14.49 -14.15
N ALA A 260 26.18 -13.67 -15.10
CA ALA A 260 25.49 -12.43 -15.46
C ALA A 260 24.09 -12.69 -16.07
N ASN A 261 24.00 -13.68 -16.98
CA ASN A 261 22.79 -13.98 -17.74
C ASN A 261 21.80 -14.92 -17.02
N TYR A 262 22.12 -15.40 -15.80
CA TYR A 262 21.34 -16.40 -15.06
C TYR A 262 19.88 -15.99 -14.75
N SER A 263 19.53 -14.71 -14.91
CA SER A 263 18.14 -14.20 -14.82
C SER A 263 17.19 -14.88 -15.80
N ASP A 264 17.63 -15.02 -17.04
CA ASP A 264 16.75 -15.14 -18.21
C ASP A 264 16.48 -16.60 -18.61
N ILE A 265 16.98 -17.54 -17.79
CA ILE A 265 16.94 -18.98 -18.00
C ILE A 265 15.78 -19.59 -17.19
N VAL A 266 15.54 -19.10 -15.97
CA VAL A 266 14.68 -19.75 -14.97
C VAL A 266 13.24 -19.21 -14.94
N ALA A 267 12.92 -18.21 -15.76
CA ALA A 267 11.56 -17.67 -15.86
C ALA A 267 10.54 -18.68 -16.43
N ASP A 268 11.00 -19.81 -17.00
CA ASP A 268 10.12 -20.73 -17.71
C ASP A 268 10.58 -22.20 -17.62
N ASN A 269 9.58 -23.06 -17.53
CA ASN A 269 9.55 -24.50 -17.79
C ASN A 269 9.85 -25.47 -16.64
N ASN A 270 8.92 -26.44 -16.55
CA ASN A 270 8.92 -27.68 -15.80
C ASN A 270 10.25 -28.07 -15.11
N LEU A 271 10.37 -27.74 -13.82
CA LEU A 271 11.50 -28.08 -12.95
C LEU A 271 11.80 -29.59 -12.95
N GLU A 272 10.80 -30.45 -13.14
CA GLU A 272 10.96 -31.90 -13.27
C GLU A 272 11.86 -32.24 -14.47
N ALA A 273 11.57 -31.69 -15.65
CA ALA A 273 12.38 -31.91 -16.86
C ALA A 273 13.79 -31.32 -16.77
N VAL A 274 13.94 -30.20 -16.05
CA VAL A 274 15.25 -29.57 -15.78
C VAL A 274 16.11 -30.46 -14.87
N LEU A 275 15.53 -31.00 -13.80
CA LEU A 275 16.22 -31.92 -12.90
C LEU A 275 16.53 -33.26 -13.55
N ASP A 276 15.63 -33.78 -14.39
CA ASP A 276 15.85 -35.00 -15.19
C ASP A 276 17.06 -34.86 -16.14
N ASN A 277 17.18 -33.70 -16.79
CA ASN A 277 18.31 -33.39 -17.66
C ASN A 277 19.61 -33.16 -16.86
N ALA A 278 19.51 -32.50 -15.70
CA ALA A 278 20.65 -32.33 -14.79
C ALA A 278 21.17 -33.69 -14.27
N LEU A 279 20.27 -34.63 -13.98
CA LEU A 279 20.62 -36.00 -13.60
C LEU A 279 21.35 -36.73 -14.73
N LYS A 280 20.79 -36.73 -15.95
CA LYS A 280 21.42 -37.37 -17.13
C LYS A 280 22.82 -36.81 -17.39
N ASN A 281 23.00 -35.50 -17.28
CA ASN A 281 24.30 -34.85 -17.42
C ASN A 281 25.29 -35.24 -16.31
N ALA A 282 24.84 -35.38 -15.07
CA ALA A 282 25.68 -35.84 -13.96
C ALA A 282 26.07 -37.31 -14.10
N GLU A 283 25.16 -38.18 -14.53
CA GLU A 283 25.42 -39.61 -14.76
C GLU A 283 26.41 -39.81 -15.92
N PHE A 284 26.25 -39.09 -17.02
CA PHE A 284 27.21 -39.06 -18.13
C PHE A 284 28.59 -38.53 -17.70
N ALA A 285 28.63 -37.46 -16.90
CA ALA A 285 29.89 -36.93 -16.36
C ALA A 285 30.60 -37.96 -15.46
N LEU A 286 29.85 -38.71 -14.65
CA LEU A 286 30.37 -39.80 -13.82
C LEU A 286 30.94 -40.94 -14.67
N GLU A 287 30.20 -41.43 -15.67
CA GLU A 287 30.66 -42.49 -16.57
C GLU A 287 31.99 -42.14 -17.23
N MET A 288 32.07 -40.94 -17.82
CA MET A 288 33.26 -40.46 -18.50
C MET A 288 34.47 -40.27 -17.58
N THR A 289 34.26 -39.85 -16.33
CA THR A 289 35.33 -39.70 -15.34
C THR A 289 35.76 -41.05 -14.75
N GLN A 290 34.84 -41.99 -14.59
CA GLN A 290 35.14 -43.37 -14.17
C GLN A 290 35.98 -44.08 -15.24
N LYS A 291 35.59 -44.00 -16.52
CA LYS A 291 36.36 -44.56 -17.64
C LYS A 291 37.80 -44.01 -17.72
N TYR A 292 37.99 -42.72 -17.41
CA TYR A 292 39.34 -42.13 -17.31
C TYR A 292 40.18 -42.73 -16.18
N ALA A 293 39.59 -42.87 -14.98
CA ALA A 293 40.26 -43.51 -13.85
C ALA A 293 40.58 -44.99 -14.13
N ASP A 294 39.67 -45.71 -14.78
CA ASP A 294 39.85 -47.12 -15.12
C ASP A 294 40.96 -47.31 -16.18
N ASN A 295 41.06 -46.43 -17.18
CA ASN A 295 42.18 -46.41 -18.13
C ASN A 295 43.53 -46.16 -17.43
N LEU A 296 43.60 -45.15 -16.54
CA LEU A 296 44.80 -44.87 -15.75
C LEU A 296 45.19 -46.06 -14.84
N LYS A 297 44.20 -46.74 -14.26
CA LYS A 297 44.44 -47.96 -13.48
C LYS A 297 45.00 -49.09 -14.34
N ALA A 298 44.47 -49.30 -15.55
CA ALA A 298 44.98 -50.32 -16.46
C ALA A 298 46.46 -50.09 -16.84
N ILE A 299 46.88 -48.82 -17.00
CA ILE A 299 48.29 -48.45 -17.21
C ILE A 299 49.14 -48.77 -15.97
N LEU A 300 48.64 -48.51 -14.75
CA LEU A 300 49.37 -48.76 -13.49
C LEU A 300 49.49 -50.25 -13.12
N ASP A 301 48.50 -51.06 -13.50
CA ASP A 301 48.47 -52.50 -13.23
C ASP A 301 49.46 -53.28 -14.12
N ASN A 302 50.03 -52.66 -15.16
CA ASN A 302 51.06 -53.25 -16.00
C ASN A 302 52.47 -53.10 -15.39
N GLU A 303 53.31 -54.13 -15.58
CA GLU A 303 54.70 -54.18 -15.10
C GLU A 303 55.68 -53.54 -16.09
N TYR A 304 55.51 -52.25 -16.37
CA TYR A 304 56.45 -51.49 -17.20
C TYR A 304 57.77 -51.25 -16.45
N THR A 305 58.88 -51.68 -17.04
CA THR A 305 60.23 -51.61 -16.43
C THR A 305 61.29 -51.00 -17.34
N THR A 306 60.98 -50.82 -18.64
CA THR A 306 61.86 -50.26 -19.66
C THR A 306 61.21 -49.07 -20.37
N VAL A 307 62.00 -48.26 -21.08
CA VAL A 307 61.47 -47.18 -21.93
C VAL A 307 60.59 -47.74 -23.05
N ALA A 308 60.96 -48.89 -23.62
CA ALA A 308 60.20 -49.55 -24.69
C ALA A 308 58.79 -49.96 -24.26
N ASP A 309 58.60 -50.33 -22.99
CA ASP A 309 57.26 -50.65 -22.44
C ASP A 309 56.35 -49.42 -22.44
N TRP A 310 56.87 -48.26 -22.03
CA TRP A 310 56.13 -47.00 -22.02
C TRP A 310 55.90 -46.44 -23.43
N GLU A 311 56.87 -46.58 -24.34
CA GLU A 311 56.70 -46.26 -25.76
C GLU A 311 55.63 -47.14 -26.43
N ALA A 312 55.52 -48.42 -26.04
CA ALA A 312 54.47 -49.31 -26.51
C ALA A 312 53.07 -48.88 -26.00
N GLU A 313 52.94 -48.45 -24.75
CA GLU A 313 51.68 -47.92 -24.22
C GLU A 313 51.30 -46.56 -24.85
N VAL A 314 52.27 -45.68 -25.08
CA VAL A 314 52.07 -44.45 -25.87
C VAL A 314 51.51 -44.79 -27.25
N LYS A 315 52.11 -45.74 -27.96
CA LYS A 315 51.65 -46.19 -29.27
C LYS A 315 50.23 -46.79 -29.23
N LYS A 316 49.90 -47.59 -28.21
CA LYS A 316 48.55 -48.11 -27.99
C LYS A 316 47.54 -46.97 -27.80
N LEU A 317 47.87 -45.94 -27.01
CA LEU A 317 47.03 -44.75 -26.87
C LEU A 317 46.86 -44.01 -28.19
N GLU A 318 47.88 -43.92 -29.06
CA GLU A 318 47.75 -43.35 -30.41
C GLU A 318 46.77 -44.12 -31.30
N GLU A 319 46.84 -45.45 -31.28
CA GLU A 319 45.94 -46.33 -32.04
C GLU A 319 44.48 -46.19 -31.53
N GLU A 320 44.27 -46.08 -30.21
CA GLU A 320 42.97 -45.80 -29.61
C GLU A 320 42.42 -44.40 -29.98
N ILE A 321 43.27 -43.36 -29.92
CA ILE A 321 42.91 -41.98 -30.33
C ILE A 321 42.53 -41.94 -31.81
N ALA A 322 43.28 -42.63 -32.68
CA ALA A 322 42.97 -42.71 -34.11
C ALA A 322 41.64 -43.43 -34.36
N ALA A 323 41.40 -44.56 -33.70
CA ALA A 323 40.13 -45.29 -33.81
C ALA A 323 38.93 -44.47 -33.31
N ALA A 324 39.10 -43.71 -32.22
CA ALA A 324 38.09 -42.81 -31.70
C ALA A 324 37.80 -41.65 -32.68
N LYS A 325 38.81 -41.00 -33.26
CA LYS A 325 38.60 -39.96 -34.28
C LYS A 325 37.92 -40.48 -35.55
N VAL A 326 38.12 -41.74 -35.91
CA VAL A 326 37.34 -42.39 -36.99
C VAL A 326 35.87 -42.57 -36.60
N LYS A 327 35.55 -42.96 -35.35
CA LYS A 327 34.16 -43.00 -34.85
C LYS A 327 33.52 -41.61 -34.82
N GLU A 328 34.26 -40.58 -34.40
CA GLU A 328 33.80 -39.19 -34.42
C GLU A 328 33.42 -38.76 -35.84
N GLN A 329 34.26 -39.07 -36.84
CA GLN A 329 33.94 -38.83 -38.24
C GLN A 329 32.70 -39.59 -38.71
N GLN A 330 32.51 -40.84 -38.27
CA GLN A 330 31.30 -41.62 -38.59
C GLN A 330 30.03 -40.97 -38.01
N TYR A 331 30.04 -40.55 -36.74
CA TYR A 331 28.91 -39.86 -36.13
C TYR A 331 28.68 -38.46 -36.73
N ASN A 332 29.73 -37.72 -37.10
CA ASN A 332 29.59 -36.46 -37.84
C ASN A 332 28.98 -36.66 -39.24
N ILE A 333 29.31 -37.76 -39.94
CA ILE A 333 28.66 -38.13 -41.20
C ILE A 333 27.19 -38.51 -40.98
N GLU A 334 26.87 -39.21 -39.89
CA GLU A 334 25.49 -39.55 -39.51
C GLU A 334 24.66 -38.30 -39.17
N LYS A 335 25.24 -37.37 -38.39
CA LYS A 335 24.66 -36.05 -38.14
C LYS A 335 24.41 -35.30 -39.44
N GLY A 336 25.39 -35.22 -40.35
CA GLY A 336 25.20 -34.59 -41.66
C GLY A 336 24.08 -35.23 -42.50
N LYS A 337 23.89 -36.56 -42.43
CA LYS A 337 22.73 -37.22 -43.05
C LYS A 337 21.41 -36.79 -42.41
N LEU A 338 21.35 -36.70 -41.09
CA LEU A 338 20.18 -36.24 -40.35
C LEU A 338 19.88 -34.76 -40.64
N GLU A 339 20.90 -33.91 -40.79
CA GLU A 339 20.76 -32.50 -41.17
C GLU A 339 20.19 -32.35 -42.58
N VAL A 340 20.71 -33.12 -43.56
CA VAL A 340 20.19 -33.15 -44.94
C VAL A 340 18.78 -33.74 -45.01
N ALA A 341 18.43 -34.70 -44.16
CA ALA A 341 17.09 -35.29 -44.09
C ALA A 341 16.06 -34.39 -43.38
N ASN A 342 16.49 -33.55 -42.44
CA ASN A 342 15.63 -32.73 -41.57
C ASN A 342 15.99 -31.22 -41.59
N PRO A 343 16.22 -30.59 -42.75
CA PRO A 343 16.69 -29.20 -42.83
C PRO A 343 15.70 -28.20 -42.20
N LYS A 344 14.41 -28.58 -42.17
CA LYS A 344 13.35 -27.80 -41.54
C LYS A 344 13.52 -27.68 -40.03
N LEU A 345 13.97 -28.71 -39.32
CA LEU A 345 14.16 -28.63 -37.85
C LEU A 345 15.24 -27.60 -37.48
N ILE A 346 16.32 -27.55 -38.27
CA ILE A 346 17.41 -26.58 -38.09
C ILE A 346 16.90 -25.16 -38.38
N SER A 347 16.21 -24.98 -39.52
CA SER A 347 15.67 -23.67 -39.91
C SER A 347 14.60 -23.16 -38.95
N ASP A 348 13.74 -24.04 -38.43
CA ASP A 348 12.68 -23.67 -37.49
C ASP A 348 13.29 -23.28 -36.14
N LEU A 349 14.26 -24.03 -35.62
CA LEU A 349 14.98 -23.70 -34.37
C LEU A 349 15.74 -22.36 -34.48
N GLN A 350 16.45 -22.12 -35.59
CA GLN A 350 17.14 -20.84 -35.80
C GLN A 350 16.15 -19.68 -35.91
N ALA A 351 15.02 -19.88 -36.61
CA ALA A 351 13.99 -18.86 -36.76
C ALA A 351 13.23 -18.55 -35.46
N THR A 352 13.00 -19.54 -34.58
CA THR A 352 12.38 -19.32 -33.26
C THR A 352 13.34 -18.67 -32.28
N SER A 353 14.62 -19.07 -32.29
CA SER A 353 15.66 -18.46 -31.45
C SER A 353 15.84 -16.97 -31.78
N ASN A 354 15.96 -16.62 -33.07
CA ASN A 354 16.01 -15.22 -33.51
C ASN A 354 14.76 -14.42 -33.11
N LYS A 355 13.56 -15.03 -33.16
CA LYS A 355 12.32 -14.37 -32.71
C LYS A 355 12.30 -14.12 -31.20
N LEU A 356 12.80 -15.07 -30.39
CA LEU A 356 12.93 -14.92 -28.95
C LEU A 356 13.91 -13.79 -28.59
N GLU A 357 15.06 -13.73 -29.27
CA GLU A 357 16.03 -12.65 -29.07
C GLU A 357 15.43 -11.28 -29.43
N ILE A 358 14.75 -11.16 -30.57
CA ILE A 358 14.04 -9.93 -30.97
C ILE A 358 12.95 -9.54 -29.94
N ALA A 359 12.18 -10.51 -29.42
CA ALA A 359 11.17 -10.26 -28.41
C ALA A 359 11.78 -9.72 -27.10
N LYS A 360 12.86 -10.36 -26.61
CA LYS A 360 13.62 -9.90 -25.42
C LYS A 360 14.21 -8.51 -25.62
N ASN A 361 14.84 -8.25 -26.77
CA ASN A 361 15.42 -6.95 -27.10
C ASN A 361 14.35 -5.85 -27.19
N ASN A 362 13.18 -6.15 -27.76
CA ASN A 362 12.04 -5.23 -27.79
C ASN A 362 11.47 -4.96 -26.41
N GLN A 363 11.30 -5.99 -25.57
CA GLN A 363 10.86 -5.84 -24.19
C GLN A 363 11.82 -4.93 -23.42
N ASN A 364 13.13 -5.23 -23.45
CA ASN A 364 14.14 -4.47 -22.70
C ASN A 364 14.28 -3.02 -23.19
N SER A 365 14.19 -2.78 -24.51
CA SER A 365 14.30 -1.44 -25.09
C SER A 365 13.06 -0.57 -24.86
N ASN A 366 11.85 -1.15 -24.87
CA ASN A 366 10.58 -0.42 -24.83
C ASN A 366 9.86 -0.44 -23.47
N LYS A 367 10.28 -1.24 -22.48
CA LYS A 367 9.66 -1.29 -21.12
C LYS A 367 9.46 0.10 -20.48
N ASN A 368 10.35 1.04 -20.82
CA ASN A 368 10.36 2.43 -20.32
C ASN A 368 10.37 3.51 -21.43
N LYS A 369 10.17 3.15 -22.71
CA LYS A 369 10.23 4.10 -23.85
C LYS A 369 9.18 3.76 -24.92
N ALA A 370 8.68 4.79 -25.61
CA ALA A 370 7.86 4.69 -26.82
C ALA A 370 6.36 4.29 -26.67
N LYS A 371 5.65 4.86 -25.69
CA LYS A 371 4.22 5.21 -25.89
C LYS A 371 3.95 6.66 -25.58
N THR A 372 3.10 7.26 -26.42
CA THR A 372 2.64 8.63 -26.28
C THR A 372 1.37 8.68 -25.44
N ALA A 373 1.26 9.70 -24.58
CA ALA A 373 0.07 9.97 -23.79
C ALA A 373 -1.08 10.51 -24.68
N ALA A 374 -2.33 10.34 -24.24
CA ALA A 374 -3.45 11.04 -24.87
C ALA A 374 -3.33 12.55 -24.59
N ALA A 375 -3.80 13.42 -25.49
CA ALA A 375 -3.79 14.86 -25.20
C ALA A 375 -4.70 15.17 -24.00
N TYR A 376 -4.16 15.83 -22.98
CA TYR A 376 -4.89 16.23 -21.78
C TYR A 376 -4.94 17.75 -21.66
N SER A 377 -6.06 18.29 -21.17
CA SER A 377 -6.21 19.71 -20.85
C SER A 377 -7.26 19.94 -19.76
N LYS A 378 -6.88 20.67 -18.71
CA LYS A 378 -7.76 21.11 -17.62
C LYS A 378 -7.55 22.60 -17.37
N ARG A 379 -8.63 23.37 -17.31
CA ARG A 379 -8.61 24.80 -16.97
C ARG A 379 -9.17 25.03 -15.56
N VAL A 380 -8.62 26.00 -14.85
CA VAL A 380 -9.08 26.47 -13.53
C VAL A 380 -9.68 27.88 -13.62
N GLU A 381 -10.46 28.23 -12.60
CA GLU A 381 -11.11 29.53 -12.44
C GLU A 381 -10.13 30.62 -11.98
N ALA A 382 -10.57 31.88 -11.94
CA ALA A 382 -9.67 33.03 -11.78
C ALA A 382 -9.01 33.10 -10.39
N GLU A 383 -9.77 32.75 -9.36
CA GLU A 383 -9.40 32.74 -7.95
C GLU A 383 -8.34 31.65 -7.67
N ILE A 384 -8.57 30.45 -8.21
CA ILE A 384 -7.64 29.32 -8.15
C ILE A 384 -6.36 29.62 -8.96
N LYS A 385 -6.51 30.19 -10.16
CA LYS A 385 -5.37 30.63 -10.98
C LYS A 385 -4.48 31.63 -10.22
N LYS A 386 -5.07 32.57 -9.49
CA LYS A 386 -4.32 33.53 -8.69
C LYS A 386 -3.47 32.83 -7.62
N GLY A 387 -4.08 31.99 -6.79
CA GLY A 387 -3.36 31.27 -5.73
C GLY A 387 -2.26 30.34 -6.25
N LEU A 388 -2.46 29.70 -7.41
CA LEU A 388 -1.42 28.92 -8.09
C LEU A 388 -0.26 29.80 -8.58
N ASN A 389 -0.54 30.97 -9.15
CA ASN A 389 0.49 31.89 -9.64
C ASN A 389 1.29 32.54 -8.50
N ASP A 390 0.64 32.88 -7.39
CA ASP A 390 1.26 33.55 -6.24
C ASP A 390 2.37 32.69 -5.58
N VAL A 391 2.37 31.36 -5.77
CA VAL A 391 3.40 30.42 -5.28
C VAL A 391 4.46 30.02 -6.31
N ILE A 392 4.41 30.56 -7.53
CA ILE A 392 5.44 30.36 -8.56
C ILE A 392 6.50 31.46 -8.40
N PRO A 393 7.77 31.13 -8.09
CA PRO A 393 8.84 32.12 -8.01
C PRO A 393 8.99 32.89 -9.33
N SER A 394 9.18 34.20 -9.25
CA SER A 394 9.33 35.06 -10.42
C SER A 394 10.46 34.56 -11.33
N GLY A 395 10.16 34.44 -12.63
CA GLY A 395 11.09 33.88 -13.63
C GLY A 395 11.10 32.35 -13.75
N THR A 396 10.28 31.62 -12.99
CA THR A 396 10.14 30.15 -13.12
C THR A 396 8.83 29.74 -13.80
N THR A 397 8.81 28.56 -14.42
CA THR A 397 7.65 28.00 -15.12
C THR A 397 7.42 26.55 -14.71
N VAL A 398 6.16 26.14 -14.58
CA VAL A 398 5.78 24.73 -14.40
C VAL A 398 5.46 24.14 -15.77
N ALA A 399 6.10 23.04 -16.13
CA ALA A 399 5.89 22.37 -17.42
C ALA A 399 4.41 21.99 -17.61
N GLY A 400 3.85 22.28 -18.79
CA GLY A 400 2.43 22.06 -19.07
C GLY A 400 1.44 23.02 -18.41
N TYR A 401 1.87 23.97 -17.56
CA TYR A 401 0.99 24.97 -16.94
C TYR A 401 1.13 26.36 -17.55
N ASN A 402 0.02 26.93 -18.03
CA ASN A 402 -0.09 28.30 -18.52
C ASN A 402 -0.66 29.21 -17.42
N SER A 403 0.21 30.02 -16.82
CA SER A 403 -0.12 30.98 -15.75
C SER A 403 -1.07 32.11 -16.19
N SER A 404 -1.10 32.46 -17.48
CA SER A 404 -1.99 33.51 -18.00
C SER A 404 -3.44 33.02 -18.08
N THR A 405 -3.64 31.82 -18.64
CA THR A 405 -4.97 31.24 -18.88
C THR A 405 -5.51 30.38 -17.73
N GLY A 406 -4.61 29.92 -16.83
CA GLY A 406 -4.92 28.94 -15.79
C GLY A 406 -5.17 27.56 -16.37
N THR A 407 -4.31 27.10 -17.29
CA THR A 407 -4.53 25.84 -18.02
C THR A 407 -3.36 24.88 -17.86
N PHE A 408 -3.67 23.65 -17.44
CA PHE A 408 -2.76 22.52 -17.36
C PHE A 408 -2.99 21.62 -18.57
N ALA A 409 -1.99 21.40 -19.41
CA ALA A 409 -2.13 20.60 -20.63
C ALA A 409 -0.81 20.00 -21.12
N TYR A 410 -0.90 18.85 -21.79
CA TYR A 410 0.18 18.26 -22.58
C TYR A 410 -0.37 17.69 -23.90
N GLY A 411 0.48 17.69 -24.94
CA GLY A 411 0.11 17.28 -26.30
C GLY A 411 0.16 15.77 -26.53
N LYS A 412 -0.56 15.30 -27.56
CA LYS A 412 -0.67 13.89 -27.97
C LYS A 412 0.64 13.17 -28.34
N ASP A 413 1.72 13.93 -28.52
CA ASP A 413 3.02 13.43 -29.00
C ASP A 413 4.05 13.33 -27.84
N ILE A 414 3.64 13.63 -26.60
CA ILE A 414 4.48 13.52 -25.40
C ILE A 414 4.56 12.06 -24.94
N LEU A 415 5.71 11.63 -24.42
CA LEU A 415 5.85 10.29 -23.82
C LEU A 415 5.05 10.18 -22.51
N ILE A 416 4.47 9.01 -22.25
CA ILE A 416 3.71 8.72 -21.00
C ILE A 416 4.49 9.12 -19.74
N THR A 417 5.77 8.76 -19.66
CA THR A 417 6.63 9.08 -18.51
C THR A 417 6.83 10.59 -18.32
N GLU A 418 6.86 11.35 -19.42
CA GLU A 418 6.96 12.82 -19.35
C GLU A 418 5.62 13.47 -19.04
N ALA A 419 4.50 12.93 -19.53
CA ALA A 419 3.16 13.33 -19.07
C ALA A 419 2.98 13.11 -17.55
N GLN A 420 3.42 11.95 -17.02
CA GLN A 420 3.44 11.67 -15.59
C GLN A 420 4.33 12.65 -14.80
N ASN A 421 5.52 13.00 -15.32
CA ASN A 421 6.39 14.02 -14.71
C ASN A 421 5.71 15.40 -14.65
N GLN A 422 4.99 15.80 -15.71
CA GLN A 422 4.26 17.07 -15.74
C GLN A 422 3.11 17.06 -14.74
N ILE A 423 2.33 15.98 -14.68
CA ILE A 423 1.27 15.79 -13.67
C ILE A 423 1.85 15.88 -12.24
N ASP A 424 2.99 15.25 -11.95
CA ASP A 424 3.66 15.37 -10.65
C ASP A 424 4.13 16.81 -10.37
N GLY A 425 4.54 17.55 -11.41
CA GLY A 425 4.81 18.99 -11.32
C GLY A 425 3.56 19.81 -10.98
N TRP A 426 2.40 19.44 -11.52
CA TRP A 426 1.11 20.10 -11.25
C TRP A 426 0.60 19.80 -9.84
N ILE A 427 0.71 18.56 -9.37
CA ILE A 427 0.37 18.18 -7.99
C ILE A 427 1.26 18.94 -6.99
N LYS A 428 2.58 19.00 -7.23
CA LYS A 428 3.51 19.80 -6.42
C LYS A 428 3.24 21.31 -6.45
N LEU A 429 2.63 21.82 -7.53
CA LEU A 429 2.19 23.23 -7.58
C LEU A 429 0.97 23.46 -6.69
N ILE A 430 0.00 22.53 -6.69
CA ILE A 430 -1.16 22.56 -5.79
C ILE A 430 -0.68 22.48 -4.33
N ASP A 431 0.16 21.50 -3.99
CA ASP A 431 0.68 21.32 -2.62
C ASP A 431 1.45 22.55 -2.10
N LYS A 432 2.06 23.33 -2.99
CA LYS A 432 2.66 24.64 -2.66
C LYS A 432 1.59 25.73 -2.47
N ALA A 433 0.59 25.79 -3.34
CA ALA A 433 -0.52 26.75 -3.25
C ALA A 433 -1.35 26.56 -1.97
N THR A 434 -1.40 25.33 -1.45
CA THR A 434 -2.14 24.97 -0.23
C THR A 434 -1.21 24.71 0.96
N LYS A 435 0.04 25.19 0.94
CA LYS A 435 1.04 24.90 1.97
C LYS A 435 0.59 25.34 3.36
N GLY A 436 0.34 24.37 4.25
CA GLY A 436 -0.18 24.58 5.60
C GLY A 436 -1.66 24.20 5.77
N VAL A 437 -2.36 23.95 4.67
CA VAL A 437 -3.68 23.30 4.64
C VAL A 437 -3.48 21.86 4.21
N ASP A 438 -3.83 20.92 5.08
CA ASP A 438 -3.93 19.52 4.71
C ASP A 438 -5.19 19.31 3.85
N LEU A 439 -5.01 19.03 2.57
CA LEU A 439 -6.09 18.78 1.60
C LEU A 439 -6.87 17.50 1.91
N GLU A 440 -6.26 16.56 2.62
CA GLU A 440 -6.93 15.34 3.07
C GLU A 440 -7.73 15.61 4.36
N ASN A 441 -7.31 16.59 5.16
CA ASN A 441 -7.88 16.90 6.48
C ASN A 441 -8.50 18.31 6.60
N ILE A 442 -9.62 18.53 5.89
CA ILE A 442 -10.46 19.75 5.94
C ILE A 442 -11.21 19.88 7.29
N GLU A 443 -11.06 18.93 8.22
CA GLU A 443 -11.83 18.87 9.49
C GLU A 443 -11.60 20.04 10.45
N TRP A 444 -10.56 20.88 10.28
CA TRP A 444 -10.35 22.04 11.15
C TRP A 444 -11.22 23.25 10.80
N ALA A 445 -11.51 23.47 9.51
CA ALA A 445 -12.26 24.65 9.06
C ALA A 445 -13.79 24.47 9.22
N LYS A 446 -14.31 23.25 9.03
CA LYS A 446 -15.76 22.98 9.11
C LYS A 446 -16.37 23.24 10.51
N PRO A 447 -15.73 22.87 11.64
CA PRO A 447 -16.18 23.26 12.98
C PRO A 447 -16.12 24.77 13.23
N GLN A 448 -15.14 25.48 12.65
CA GLN A 448 -15.07 26.94 12.77
C GLN A 448 -16.19 27.63 12.00
N LEU A 449 -16.49 27.17 10.77
CA LEU A 449 -17.66 27.62 10.03
C LEU A 449 -18.95 27.34 10.81
N ALA A 450 -19.12 26.16 11.40
CA ALA A 450 -20.28 25.85 12.24
C ALA A 450 -20.38 26.78 13.48
N THR A 451 -19.24 27.12 14.09
CA THR A 451 -19.17 28.07 15.20
C THR A 451 -19.51 29.50 14.75
N ALA A 452 -19.02 29.93 13.59
CA ALA A 452 -19.31 31.23 12.99
C ALA A 452 -20.78 31.36 12.58
N LEU A 453 -21.38 30.31 11.99
CA LEU A 453 -22.82 30.25 11.68
C LEU A 453 -23.69 30.36 12.94
N ALA A 454 -23.30 29.70 14.03
CA ALA A 454 -24.00 29.84 15.31
C ALA A 454 -23.91 31.27 15.87
N ALA A 455 -22.71 31.87 15.85
CA ALA A 455 -22.49 33.26 16.28
C ALA A 455 -23.20 34.28 15.37
N GLN A 456 -23.28 34.02 14.06
CA GLN A 456 -24.04 34.83 13.11
C GLN A 456 -25.53 34.81 13.44
N LYS A 457 -26.10 33.62 13.65
CA LYS A 457 -27.50 33.48 14.04
C LYS A 457 -27.80 34.22 15.35
N GLU A 458 -26.94 34.07 16.36
CA GLU A 458 -27.07 34.80 17.62
C GLU A 458 -26.99 36.33 17.41
N ALA A 459 -26.10 36.81 16.54
CA ALA A 459 -25.98 38.23 16.23
C ALA A 459 -27.19 38.79 15.44
N GLU A 460 -27.75 38.01 14.52
CA GLU A 460 -28.97 38.33 13.76
C GLU A 460 -30.20 38.39 14.70
N GLU A 461 -30.37 37.42 15.60
CA GLU A 461 -31.45 37.40 16.60
C GLU A 461 -31.33 38.57 17.59
N ASN A 462 -30.13 38.88 18.08
CA ASN A 462 -29.90 40.04 18.95
C ASN A 462 -30.14 41.37 18.23
N TYR A 463 -29.67 41.53 16.98
CA TYR A 463 -29.95 42.73 16.19
C TYR A 463 -31.46 42.93 15.98
N ALA A 464 -32.20 41.89 15.60
CA ALA A 464 -33.65 41.99 15.41
C ALA A 464 -34.38 42.42 16.70
N LYS A 465 -33.95 41.89 17.85
CA LYS A 465 -34.49 42.25 19.17
C LYS A 465 -34.18 43.70 19.56
N ASP A 466 -32.92 44.12 19.45
CA ASP A 466 -32.50 45.47 19.84
C ASP A 466 -33.08 46.54 18.90
N TYR A 467 -33.14 46.24 17.60
CA TYR A 467 -33.81 47.07 16.60
C TYR A 467 -35.28 47.26 16.93
N LYS A 468 -35.99 46.18 17.30
CA LYS A 468 -37.39 46.28 17.71
C LYS A 468 -37.55 47.11 19.01
N ALA A 469 -36.67 46.94 19.98
CA ALA A 469 -36.68 47.75 21.20
C ALA A 469 -36.40 49.24 20.92
N TRP A 470 -35.58 49.57 19.92
CA TRP A 470 -35.36 50.95 19.45
C TRP A 470 -36.60 51.53 18.78
N GLU A 471 -37.29 50.79 17.91
CA GLU A 471 -38.57 51.22 17.32
C GLU A 471 -39.63 51.49 18.38
N ASP A 472 -39.81 50.57 19.34
CA ASP A 472 -40.83 50.69 20.38
C ASP A 472 -40.51 51.84 21.34
N ALA A 473 -39.24 52.08 21.67
CA ALA A 473 -38.82 53.21 22.48
C ALA A 473 -38.96 54.56 21.72
N MET A 474 -38.74 54.57 20.40
CA MET A 474 -39.00 55.75 19.56
C MET A 474 -40.49 56.09 19.55
N ALA A 475 -41.35 55.09 19.35
CA ALA A 475 -42.80 55.26 19.37
C ALA A 475 -43.29 55.76 20.75
N ALA A 476 -42.77 55.19 21.84
CA ALA A 476 -43.10 55.65 23.20
C ALA A 476 -42.66 57.10 23.46
N TYR A 477 -41.51 57.53 22.92
CA TYR A 477 -41.09 58.93 22.98
C TYR A 477 -42.00 59.83 22.14
N ASP A 478 -42.38 59.42 20.92
CA ASP A 478 -43.29 60.20 20.08
C ASP A 478 -44.72 60.29 20.64
N GLU A 479 -45.21 59.28 21.37
CA GLU A 479 -46.44 59.41 22.17
C GLU A 479 -46.26 60.39 23.33
N SER A 480 -45.12 60.34 24.04
CA SER A 480 -44.85 61.25 25.16
C SER A 480 -44.82 62.74 24.76
N LEU A 481 -44.40 63.03 23.51
CA LEU A 481 -44.43 64.38 22.96
C LEU A 481 -45.85 64.93 22.72
N LYS A 482 -46.87 64.06 22.64
CA LYS A 482 -48.28 64.47 22.50
C LYS A 482 -48.94 64.82 23.84
N ILE A 483 -48.29 64.51 24.96
CA ILE A 483 -48.80 64.77 26.31
C ILE A 483 -48.66 66.26 26.64
N ASP A 484 -49.80 66.90 26.93
CA ASP A 484 -49.89 68.29 27.37
C ASP A 484 -49.94 68.34 28.91
N LEU A 485 -48.76 68.31 29.52
CA LEU A 485 -48.58 68.22 30.98
C LEU A 485 -49.06 69.48 31.70
N GLU A 486 -48.84 70.67 31.13
CA GLU A 486 -49.34 71.94 31.70
C GLU A 486 -50.87 71.93 31.79
N LYS A 487 -51.55 71.36 30.78
CA LYS A 487 -53.01 71.24 30.76
C LYS A 487 -53.54 70.25 31.78
N SER A 488 -52.89 69.11 32.02
CA SER A 488 -53.34 68.17 33.06
C SER A 488 -53.01 68.66 34.47
N GLU A 489 -51.88 69.35 34.67
CA GLU A 489 -51.60 70.07 35.92
C GLU A 489 -52.64 71.17 36.19
N ALA A 490 -52.98 71.96 35.17
CA ALA A 490 -54.02 72.99 35.27
C ALA A 490 -55.40 72.38 35.59
N ALA A 491 -55.72 71.20 35.03
CA ALA A 491 -56.95 70.46 35.34
C ALA A 491 -56.98 69.96 36.79
N ALA A 492 -55.87 69.42 37.32
CA ALA A 492 -55.74 69.02 38.72
C ALA A 492 -55.90 70.22 39.67
N ASN A 493 -55.20 71.33 39.40
CA ASN A 493 -55.33 72.58 40.14
C ASN A 493 -56.76 73.15 40.10
N ALA A 494 -57.44 73.08 38.94
CA ALA A 494 -58.83 73.50 38.81
C ALA A 494 -59.80 72.63 39.61
N ALA A 495 -59.58 71.30 39.64
CA ALA A 495 -60.37 70.38 40.46
C ALA A 495 -60.22 70.67 41.96
N ILE A 496 -58.98 70.84 42.43
CA ILE A 496 -58.67 71.24 43.82
C ILE A 496 -59.34 72.57 44.18
N LYS A 497 -59.20 73.60 43.32
CA LYS A 497 -59.81 74.92 43.53
C LYS A 497 -61.33 74.84 43.60
N LYS A 498 -61.95 74.03 42.72
CA LYS A 498 -63.40 73.78 42.73
C LYS A 498 -63.83 73.11 44.03
N TYR A 499 -63.12 72.07 44.47
CA TYR A 499 -63.39 71.35 45.72
C TYR A 499 -63.29 72.27 46.95
N ASN A 500 -62.24 73.09 47.06
CA ASN A 500 -62.10 74.04 48.17
C ASN A 500 -63.21 75.11 48.19
N GLY A 501 -63.74 75.50 47.02
CA GLY A 501 -64.86 76.44 46.90
C GLY A 501 -66.25 75.88 47.27
N LEU A 502 -66.36 74.57 47.53
CA LEU A 502 -67.61 73.95 48.00
C LEU A 502 -67.85 74.22 49.48
N LYS A 503 -69.11 74.18 49.92
CA LYS A 503 -69.47 74.22 51.35
C LYS A 503 -69.00 72.93 52.07
N PRO A 504 -68.75 72.95 53.39
CA PRO A 504 -68.25 71.78 54.12
C PRO A 504 -69.09 70.51 53.92
N GLU A 505 -70.40 70.64 53.81
CA GLU A 505 -71.36 69.55 53.62
C GLU A 505 -71.29 68.94 52.20
N ASP A 506 -70.95 69.75 51.20
CA ASP A 506 -70.74 69.29 49.83
C ASP A 506 -69.36 68.65 49.64
N ARG A 507 -68.34 69.09 50.40
CA ARG A 507 -67.00 68.49 50.38
C ARG A 507 -66.98 67.04 50.87
N LYS A 508 -67.88 66.66 51.79
CA LYS A 508 -68.01 65.27 52.30
C LYS A 508 -68.56 64.27 51.26
N LYS A 509 -69.13 64.75 50.15
CA LYS A 509 -69.71 63.87 49.11
C LYS A 509 -68.57 63.24 48.30
N GLU A 510 -68.51 61.90 48.29
CA GLU A 510 -67.43 61.17 47.60
C GLU A 510 -67.20 61.63 46.16
N ALA A 511 -68.27 61.84 45.37
CA ALA A 511 -68.15 62.32 43.99
C ALA A 511 -67.34 63.64 43.82
N ASN A 512 -67.30 64.51 44.83
CA ASN A 512 -66.48 65.73 44.81
C ASN A 512 -65.01 65.46 45.17
N ILE A 513 -64.74 64.47 46.01
CA ILE A 513 -63.40 64.02 46.39
C ILE A 513 -62.78 63.18 45.26
N ASP A 514 -63.58 62.28 44.67
CA ASP A 514 -63.21 61.41 43.55
C ASP A 514 -62.94 62.22 42.27
N ALA A 515 -63.58 63.37 42.09
CA ALA A 515 -63.26 64.31 41.02
C ALA A 515 -61.85 64.91 41.15
N VAL A 516 -61.41 65.21 42.38
CA VAL A 516 -60.02 65.66 42.65
C VAL A 516 -59.05 64.50 42.46
N ALA A 517 -59.38 63.32 42.98
CA ALA A 517 -58.58 62.10 42.80
C ALA A 517 -58.37 61.78 41.32
N THR A 518 -59.43 61.81 40.52
CA THR A 518 -59.39 61.52 39.07
C THR A 518 -58.49 62.51 38.32
N ALA A 519 -58.60 63.81 38.63
CA ALA A 519 -57.78 64.83 37.99
C ALA A 519 -56.29 64.70 38.37
N LEU A 520 -55.99 64.40 39.64
CA LEU A 520 -54.62 64.11 40.09
C LEU A 520 -54.06 62.83 39.47
N VAL A 521 -54.86 61.76 39.35
CA VAL A 521 -54.44 60.51 38.69
C VAL A 521 -54.12 60.73 37.20
N ALA A 522 -54.90 61.57 36.51
CA ALA A 522 -54.60 61.95 35.12
C ALA A 522 -53.27 62.72 35.04
N TYR A 523 -53.11 63.78 35.83
CA TYR A 523 -51.87 64.56 35.91
C TYR A 523 -50.64 63.69 36.24
N TYR A 524 -50.72 62.81 37.24
CA TYR A 524 -49.60 61.96 37.60
C TYR A 524 -49.27 60.89 36.54
N LYS A 525 -50.26 60.38 35.81
CA LYS A 525 -50.02 59.48 34.67
C LYS A 525 -49.30 60.21 33.54
N ASP A 526 -49.71 61.43 33.24
CA ASP A 526 -49.06 62.29 32.23
C ASP A 526 -47.63 62.66 32.65
N ALA A 527 -47.41 63.07 33.90
CA ALA A 527 -46.10 63.41 34.46
C ALA A 527 -45.13 62.21 34.42
N LEU A 528 -45.61 61.02 34.79
CA LEU A 528 -44.83 59.78 34.75
C LEU A 528 -44.55 59.34 33.31
N ALA A 529 -45.52 59.46 32.40
CA ALA A 529 -45.36 59.05 31.00
C ALA A 529 -44.49 60.01 30.18
N LYS A 530 -44.51 61.31 30.48
CA LYS A 530 -43.73 62.34 29.76
C LYS A 530 -42.33 62.52 30.33
N GLU A 531 -42.21 62.77 31.63
CA GLU A 531 -40.98 63.23 32.27
C GLU A 531 -40.46 62.27 33.35
N ALA A 532 -41.05 61.07 33.46
CA ALA A 532 -40.74 60.09 34.52
C ALA A 532 -40.88 60.69 35.94
N GLN A 533 -41.85 61.58 36.12
CA GLN A 533 -42.03 62.34 37.35
C GLN A 533 -43.01 61.68 38.34
N VAL A 534 -42.73 61.85 39.62
CA VAL A 534 -43.53 61.39 40.76
C VAL A 534 -43.66 62.51 41.80
N THR A 535 -44.69 62.48 42.65
CA THR A 535 -44.83 63.49 43.72
C THR A 535 -43.64 63.48 44.66
N LYS A 536 -43.14 64.66 45.06
CA LYS A 536 -42.09 64.77 46.09
C LYS A 536 -42.55 64.16 47.42
N ALA A 537 -43.79 64.47 47.81
CA ALA A 537 -44.38 63.99 49.05
C ALA A 537 -44.75 62.49 48.99
N THR A 538 -44.71 61.86 50.16
CA THR A 538 -45.17 60.51 50.43
C THR A 538 -46.45 60.53 51.27
N ALA A 539 -47.22 59.45 51.22
CA ALA A 539 -48.25 59.16 52.20
C ALA A 539 -48.05 57.77 52.83
N THR A 540 -48.49 57.61 54.07
CA THR A 540 -48.26 56.41 54.89
C THR A 540 -49.57 55.71 55.25
N LYS A 541 -49.60 54.39 55.13
CA LYS A 541 -50.71 53.53 55.61
C LYS A 541 -50.17 52.38 56.44
N GLY A 542 -50.28 52.47 57.77
CA GLY A 542 -49.66 51.50 58.67
C GLY A 542 -48.13 51.54 58.54
N SER A 543 -47.51 50.46 58.08
CA SER A 543 -46.07 50.39 57.78
C SER A 543 -45.69 50.91 56.39
N ASP A 544 -46.65 50.99 55.46
CA ASP A 544 -46.35 51.23 54.04
C ASP A 544 -46.27 52.72 53.74
N THR A 545 -45.07 53.19 53.37
CA THR A 545 -44.84 54.56 52.89
C THR A 545 -44.53 54.54 51.39
N LYS A 546 -45.26 55.32 50.58
CA LYS A 546 -45.03 55.45 49.13
C LYS A 546 -45.25 56.89 48.68
N LYS A 547 -44.70 57.27 47.52
CA LYS A 547 -45.04 58.56 46.86
C LYS A 547 -46.56 58.65 46.69
N ILE A 548 -47.13 59.85 46.88
CA ILE A 548 -48.57 60.07 46.72
C ILE A 548 -49.04 59.68 45.30
N SER A 549 -48.27 59.99 44.25
CA SER A 549 -48.58 59.56 42.89
C SER A 549 -48.70 58.04 42.76
N ALA A 550 -47.80 57.27 43.38
CA ALA A 550 -47.83 55.82 43.36
C ALA A 550 -49.06 55.25 44.08
N TRP A 551 -49.52 55.87 45.17
CA TRP A 551 -50.77 55.51 45.83
C TRP A 551 -52.00 55.76 44.93
N LEU A 552 -52.09 56.94 44.30
CA LEU A 552 -53.27 57.30 43.51
C LEU A 552 -53.33 56.59 42.16
N ILE A 553 -52.19 56.37 41.48
CA ILE A 553 -52.14 55.63 40.21
C ILE A 553 -52.55 54.17 40.42
N ALA A 554 -52.19 53.56 41.56
CA ALA A 554 -52.56 52.19 41.89
C ALA A 554 -54.06 52.04 42.20
N ASP A 555 -54.64 52.96 42.95
CA ASP A 555 -56.08 53.05 43.19
C ASP A 555 -56.44 54.50 43.58
N ALA A 556 -57.36 55.12 42.81
CA ALA A 556 -57.79 56.50 43.03
C ALA A 556 -58.50 56.68 44.39
N ASP A 557 -59.14 55.64 44.91
CA ASP A 557 -59.77 55.65 46.24
C ASP A 557 -58.75 55.86 47.37
N ASN A 558 -57.45 55.64 47.15
CA ASN A 558 -56.41 55.99 48.12
C ASN A 558 -56.37 57.50 48.39
N PHE A 559 -56.95 58.36 47.54
CA PHE A 559 -57.07 59.78 47.83
C PHE A 559 -57.93 60.03 49.08
N LYS A 560 -59.05 59.32 49.24
CA LYS A 560 -59.94 59.43 50.41
C LYS A 560 -59.60 58.46 51.55
N LYS A 561 -58.99 57.31 51.24
CA LYS A 561 -58.65 56.25 52.23
C LYS A 561 -57.25 56.34 52.84
N VAL A 562 -56.31 57.06 52.20
CA VAL A 562 -54.90 57.12 52.62
C VAL A 562 -54.41 58.57 52.62
N VAL A 563 -54.31 59.18 51.43
CA VAL A 563 -53.65 60.48 51.24
C VAL A 563 -54.37 61.60 51.99
N GLY A 564 -55.70 61.67 51.91
CA GLY A 564 -56.48 62.68 52.63
C GLY A 564 -56.54 62.49 54.14
N VAL A 565 -56.36 61.26 54.62
CA VAL A 565 -56.28 60.94 56.06
C VAL A 565 -54.90 61.33 56.60
N ASP A 566 -53.83 60.92 55.92
CA ASP A 566 -52.44 61.18 56.31
C ASP A 566 -52.08 62.68 56.18
N LEU A 567 -52.63 63.38 55.18
CA LEU A 567 -52.53 64.84 55.04
C LEU A 567 -53.56 65.60 55.90
N GLY A 568 -54.39 64.91 56.69
CA GLY A 568 -55.26 65.50 57.73
C GLY A 568 -56.46 66.33 57.23
N PHE A 569 -56.88 66.15 55.98
CA PHE A 569 -58.05 66.87 55.43
C PHE A 569 -59.32 66.01 55.27
N ILE A 570 -59.24 64.70 55.51
CA ILE A 570 -60.40 63.79 55.60
C ILE A 570 -60.35 63.03 56.93
N THR A 571 -61.48 62.97 57.65
CA THR A 571 -61.67 62.05 58.78
C THR A 571 -62.92 61.22 58.58
N TRP A 572 -62.92 60.00 59.11
CA TRP A 572 -64.00 59.02 59.00
C TRP A 572 -64.64 58.76 60.37
N ASP A 573 -65.95 58.54 60.41
CA ASP A 573 -66.70 58.08 61.58
C ASP A 573 -67.77 57.07 61.12
N ALA A 574 -67.93 55.98 61.86
CA ALA A 574 -68.83 54.86 61.57
C ALA A 574 -68.82 54.25 60.14
N GLY A 575 -67.85 54.62 59.29
CA GLY A 575 -67.77 54.22 57.88
C GLY A 575 -68.12 55.33 56.88
N ASP A 576 -68.62 56.48 57.36
CA ASP A 576 -68.91 57.69 56.57
C ASP A 576 -67.82 58.75 56.75
N ILE A 577 -67.75 59.72 55.81
CA ILE A 577 -66.80 60.84 55.89
C ILE A 577 -67.32 61.87 56.92
N ALA A 578 -66.73 61.85 58.11
CA ALA A 578 -67.06 62.73 59.22
C ALA A 578 -66.69 64.19 58.95
N THR A 579 -65.48 64.44 58.44
CA THR A 579 -65.03 65.78 58.00
C THR A 579 -64.27 65.72 56.67
N ALA A 580 -64.46 66.75 55.86
CA ALA A 580 -63.79 66.96 54.57
C ALA A 580 -63.42 68.43 54.46
N ASN A 581 -62.18 68.73 54.87
CA ASN A 581 -61.65 70.08 54.99
C ASN A 581 -61.15 70.61 53.65
N GLU A 582 -60.87 71.92 53.61
CA GLU A 582 -60.14 72.53 52.51
C GLU A 582 -58.71 71.98 52.46
N ILE A 583 -58.24 71.68 51.26
CA ILE A 583 -56.86 71.31 51.01
C ILE A 583 -56.03 72.59 51.18
N SER A 584 -55.26 72.66 52.26
CA SER A 584 -54.42 73.82 52.60
C SER A 584 -53.38 74.09 51.51
N LYS A 585 -52.89 75.32 51.38
CA LYS A 585 -51.85 75.68 50.39
C LYS A 585 -50.61 74.76 50.46
N GLU A 586 -50.23 74.34 51.67
CA GLU A 586 -49.14 73.38 51.88
C GLU A 586 -49.48 71.98 51.33
N ASN A 587 -50.69 71.48 51.60
CA ASN A 587 -51.12 70.18 51.08
C ASN A 587 -51.38 70.22 49.56
N ILE A 588 -51.77 71.35 48.98
CA ILE A 588 -51.81 71.52 47.52
C ILE A 588 -50.39 71.35 46.95
N GLY A 589 -49.38 71.98 47.55
CA GLY A 589 -47.98 71.76 47.17
C GLY A 589 -47.58 70.28 47.22
N LYS A 590 -47.93 69.56 48.29
CA LYS A 590 -47.68 68.11 48.40
C LYS A 590 -48.40 67.25 47.34
N LEU A 591 -49.49 67.76 46.75
CA LEU A 591 -50.29 67.08 45.71
C LEU A 591 -49.94 67.51 44.28
N ILE A 592 -49.21 68.61 44.08
CA ILE A 592 -48.85 69.12 42.74
C ILE A 592 -47.34 69.04 42.51
N ASP A 593 -46.50 69.29 43.52
CA ASP A 593 -45.05 69.29 43.35
C ASP A 593 -44.51 67.88 43.05
N VAL A 594 -44.02 67.72 41.82
CA VAL A 594 -43.35 66.52 41.32
C VAL A 594 -41.83 66.69 41.19
N GLU A 595 -41.13 65.57 41.17
CA GLU A 595 -39.69 65.43 40.90
C GLU A 595 -39.44 64.25 39.97
N GLN A 596 -38.32 64.27 39.24
CA GLN A 596 -37.92 63.12 38.41
C GLN A 596 -37.62 61.91 39.30
N ASP A 597 -38.23 60.77 38.99
CA ASP A 597 -37.87 59.50 39.63
C ASP A 597 -36.52 59.04 39.08
N SER A 598 -35.45 59.20 39.86
CA SER A 598 -34.10 58.82 39.47
C SER A 598 -33.90 57.31 39.24
N SER A 599 -34.88 56.47 39.58
CA SER A 599 -34.90 55.04 39.26
C SER A 599 -35.53 54.74 37.89
N VAL A 600 -36.22 55.69 37.26
CA VAL A 600 -36.96 55.50 36.01
C VAL A 600 -36.43 56.41 34.90
N LYS A 601 -35.88 55.81 33.83
CA LYS A 601 -35.52 56.54 32.62
C LYS A 601 -36.74 57.17 31.95
N THR A 602 -36.62 58.43 31.56
CA THR A 602 -37.57 59.14 30.67
C THR A 602 -37.70 58.41 29.32
N PRO A 603 -38.77 58.63 28.54
CA PRO A 603 -38.90 58.05 27.20
C PRO A 603 -37.72 58.39 26.28
N LEU A 604 -37.17 59.60 26.36
CA LEU A 604 -35.97 60.01 25.61
C LEU A 604 -34.71 59.22 26.02
N GLU A 605 -34.48 59.02 27.32
CA GLU A 605 -33.34 58.23 27.81
C GLU A 605 -33.48 56.74 27.48
N LYS A 606 -34.72 56.21 27.46
CA LYS A 606 -35.02 54.85 27.00
C LYS A 606 -34.70 54.70 25.51
N TRP A 607 -35.20 55.61 24.67
CA TRP A 607 -34.94 55.60 23.24
C TRP A 607 -33.45 55.76 22.92
N LYS A 608 -32.74 56.63 23.66
CA LYS A 608 -31.28 56.73 23.57
C LYS A 608 -30.58 55.44 23.94
N SER A 609 -30.93 54.84 25.07
CA SER A 609 -30.34 53.57 25.51
C SER A 609 -30.53 52.46 24.47
N ALA A 610 -31.70 52.39 23.83
CA ALA A 610 -31.99 51.44 22.77
C ALA A 610 -31.20 51.75 21.47
N SER A 611 -31.12 53.03 21.06
CA SER A 611 -30.32 53.50 19.91
C SER A 611 -28.84 53.13 20.07
N SER A 612 -28.27 53.37 21.26
CA SER A 612 -26.87 53.02 21.55
C SER A 612 -26.64 51.51 21.61
N ALA A 613 -27.64 50.70 21.99
CA ALA A 613 -27.54 49.24 21.96
C ALA A 613 -27.53 48.69 20.52
N VAL A 614 -28.45 49.13 19.67
CA VAL A 614 -28.57 48.61 18.29
C VAL A 614 -27.52 49.18 17.34
N PHE A 615 -27.21 50.48 17.42
CA PHE A 615 -26.34 51.17 16.47
C PHE A 615 -24.99 51.65 17.04
N SER A 616 -24.81 51.73 18.36
CA SER A 616 -23.75 52.50 19.06
C SER A 616 -23.97 54.01 19.11
N ASP A 617 -23.40 54.65 20.13
CA ASP A 617 -23.38 56.11 20.31
C ASP A 617 -22.73 56.86 19.15
N ASN A 618 -21.87 56.21 18.38
CA ASN A 618 -21.17 56.79 17.22
C ASN A 618 -22.12 57.33 16.13
N PHE A 619 -23.38 56.88 16.07
CA PHE A 619 -24.38 57.35 15.09
C PHE A 619 -25.45 58.26 15.71
N ASN A 620 -25.39 58.53 17.02
CA ASN A 620 -26.25 59.49 17.70
C ASN A 620 -25.79 60.92 17.34
N SER A 621 -26.73 61.79 16.96
CA SER A 621 -26.42 63.15 16.49
C SER A 621 -26.56 64.17 17.62
N GLY A 622 -25.49 64.87 17.98
CA GLY A 622 -25.54 65.93 19.00
C GLY A 622 -26.06 65.42 20.35
N ASN A 623 -25.66 64.21 20.76
CA ASN A 623 -26.11 63.50 21.97
C ASN A 623 -27.58 62.98 21.94
N ASN A 624 -28.30 63.17 20.82
CA ASN A 624 -29.68 62.71 20.60
C ASN A 624 -29.74 61.44 19.72
N PRO A 625 -30.76 60.59 19.89
CA PRO A 625 -30.92 59.37 19.08
C PRO A 625 -31.31 59.69 17.64
N ARG A 626 -30.94 58.82 16.70
CA ARG A 626 -31.34 58.94 15.29
C ARG A 626 -32.81 58.53 15.11
N ARG A 627 -33.58 59.31 14.34
CA ARG A 627 -34.96 58.99 13.90
C ARG A 627 -35.04 58.07 12.68
N LEU A 628 -33.93 57.89 11.95
CA LEU A 628 -33.83 56.98 10.82
C LEU A 628 -32.88 55.84 11.20
N PRO A 629 -33.16 54.59 10.78
CA PRO A 629 -32.29 53.46 11.06
C PRO A 629 -30.92 53.67 10.41
N VAL A 630 -29.87 53.12 11.03
CA VAL A 630 -28.53 53.11 10.45
C VAL A 630 -28.40 51.95 9.46
N SER A 631 -27.88 52.22 8.27
CA SER A 631 -27.66 51.21 7.22
C SER A 631 -26.36 50.43 7.42
N LYS A 632 -26.25 49.26 6.78
CA LYS A 632 -25.01 48.45 6.79
C LYS A 632 -23.82 49.23 6.21
N ASP A 633 -24.05 49.97 5.12
CA ASP A 633 -23.01 50.74 4.43
C ASP A 633 -22.49 51.91 5.28
N GLU A 634 -23.36 52.59 6.03
CA GLU A 634 -22.94 53.61 7.01
C GLU A 634 -22.05 53.03 8.12
N VAL A 635 -22.33 51.80 8.59
CA VAL A 635 -21.52 51.11 9.60
C VAL A 635 -20.16 50.69 9.04
N ILE A 636 -20.12 50.13 7.83
CA ILE A 636 -18.88 49.73 7.15
C ILE A 636 -18.01 50.96 6.85
N ALA A 637 -18.60 52.07 6.39
CA ALA A 637 -17.89 53.32 6.16
C ALA A 637 -17.31 53.89 7.47
N ALA A 638 -18.09 53.89 8.57
CA ALA A 638 -17.63 54.35 9.88
C ALA A 638 -16.49 53.50 10.46
N ALA A 639 -16.45 52.21 10.14
CA ALA A 639 -15.37 51.29 10.53
C ALA A 639 -14.09 51.40 9.67
N GLY A 640 -14.05 52.32 8.69
CA GLY A 640 -12.90 52.52 7.80
C GLY A 640 -12.90 51.63 6.55
N GLY A 641 -14.05 51.12 6.13
CA GLY A 641 -14.19 50.29 4.93
C GLY A 641 -13.99 48.80 5.23
N ASN A 642 -13.06 48.14 4.53
CA ASN A 642 -12.88 46.68 4.57
C ASN A 642 -12.35 46.11 5.91
N HIS A 643 -12.25 46.92 6.97
CA HIS A 643 -11.76 46.51 8.29
C HIS A 643 -12.87 45.86 9.13
N VAL A 644 -13.35 44.71 8.67
CA VAL A 644 -14.45 43.97 9.30
C VAL A 644 -14.16 43.69 10.79
N ASP A 645 -12.91 43.37 11.17
CA ASP A 645 -12.50 43.13 12.56
C ASP A 645 -12.84 44.26 13.55
N ALA A 646 -12.89 45.52 13.10
CA ALA A 646 -13.26 46.65 13.95
C ALA A 646 -14.72 46.57 14.46
N LEU A 647 -15.57 45.82 13.76
CA LEU A 647 -16.98 45.61 14.10
C LEU A 647 -17.18 44.54 15.20
N LYS A 648 -16.21 43.64 15.40
CA LYS A 648 -16.29 42.49 16.32
C LYS A 648 -16.55 42.89 17.78
N ASN A 649 -15.94 43.97 18.24
CA ASN A 649 -15.89 44.35 19.65
C ASN A 649 -17.14 45.12 20.16
N GLY A 650 -18.22 45.20 19.37
CA GLY A 650 -19.48 45.83 19.78
C GLY A 650 -19.48 47.37 19.75
N ASN A 651 -18.40 48.00 19.29
CA ASN A 651 -18.27 49.45 19.11
C ASN A 651 -19.30 50.08 18.15
N TYR A 652 -20.06 49.25 17.42
CA TYR A 652 -21.05 49.61 16.42
C TYR A 652 -22.42 48.93 16.69
N GLY A 653 -22.72 48.64 17.95
CA GLY A 653 -23.97 48.04 18.40
C GLY A 653 -24.14 46.57 17.95
N SER A 654 -25.35 46.04 18.09
CA SER A 654 -25.70 44.71 17.56
C SER A 654 -25.73 44.68 16.02
N LEU A 655 -26.02 45.81 15.34
CA LEU A 655 -25.89 45.93 13.89
C LEU A 655 -24.45 45.63 13.41
N GLY A 656 -23.45 46.22 14.06
CA GLY A 656 -22.04 45.96 13.75
C GLY A 656 -21.63 44.50 13.98
N LYS A 657 -22.05 43.90 15.10
CA LYS A 657 -21.78 42.48 15.40
C LYS A 657 -22.37 41.54 14.35
N MET A 658 -23.59 41.80 13.90
CA MET A 658 -24.24 41.04 12.82
C MET A 658 -23.45 41.15 11.51
N ILE A 659 -23.04 42.36 11.11
CA ILE A 659 -22.23 42.59 9.90
C ILE A 659 -20.89 41.83 9.99
N TRP A 660 -20.20 41.86 11.14
CA TRP A 660 -18.97 41.09 11.36
C TRP A 660 -19.21 39.59 11.17
N ALA A 661 -20.19 39.03 11.86
CA ALA A 661 -20.43 37.59 11.88
C ALA A 661 -20.85 37.04 10.50
N THR A 662 -21.69 37.77 9.74
CA THR A 662 -22.03 37.40 8.35
C THR A 662 -20.80 37.42 7.45
N ALA A 663 -19.92 38.41 7.57
CA ALA A 663 -18.72 38.53 6.75
C ALA A 663 -17.66 37.46 7.10
N GLU A 664 -17.50 37.13 8.38
CA GLU A 664 -16.62 36.05 8.85
C GLU A 664 -17.08 34.68 8.33
N THR A 665 -18.38 34.36 8.45
CA THR A 665 -18.97 33.14 7.86
C THR A 665 -18.70 33.05 6.35
N ALA A 666 -18.93 34.15 5.62
CA ALA A 666 -18.69 34.19 4.16
C ALA A 666 -17.20 33.99 3.80
N SER A 667 -16.29 34.56 4.59
CA SER A 667 -14.85 34.38 4.45
C SER A 667 -14.42 32.93 4.67
N LEU A 668 -14.90 32.31 5.77
CA LEU A 668 -14.62 30.90 6.08
C LEU A 668 -15.19 29.94 5.03
N GLN A 669 -16.40 30.21 4.54
CA GLN A 669 -17.00 29.43 3.45
C GLN A 669 -16.17 29.53 2.16
N ALA A 670 -15.76 30.73 1.75
CA ALA A 670 -14.95 30.93 0.56
C ALA A 670 -13.58 30.22 0.65
N ILE A 671 -12.97 30.16 1.84
CA ILE A 671 -11.75 29.38 2.08
C ILE A 671 -12.02 27.88 1.92
N ILE A 672 -13.12 27.35 2.46
CA ILE A 672 -13.50 25.94 2.30
C ILE A 672 -13.75 25.60 0.83
N ASP A 673 -14.53 26.41 0.11
CA ASP A 673 -14.85 26.20 -1.31
C ASP A 673 -13.57 26.20 -2.17
N GLN A 674 -12.63 27.10 -1.87
CA GLN A 674 -11.33 27.17 -2.55
C GLN A 674 -10.48 25.90 -2.29
N VAL A 675 -10.45 25.42 -1.05
CA VAL A 675 -9.71 24.21 -0.63
C VAL A 675 -10.33 22.95 -1.24
N GLU A 676 -11.65 22.82 -1.25
CA GLU A 676 -12.34 21.70 -1.93
C GLU A 676 -12.10 21.72 -3.44
N THR A 677 -11.99 22.90 -4.06
CA THR A 677 -11.62 23.04 -5.47
C THR A 677 -10.18 22.62 -5.76
N TYR A 678 -9.22 22.97 -4.88
CA TYR A 678 -7.83 22.47 -4.98
C TYR A 678 -7.75 20.95 -4.80
N LYS A 679 -8.52 20.39 -3.86
CA LYS A 679 -8.62 18.94 -3.65
C LYS A 679 -9.13 18.22 -4.91
N ALA A 680 -10.26 18.66 -5.46
CA ALA A 680 -10.84 18.09 -6.67
C ALA A 680 -9.88 18.19 -7.89
N LEU A 681 -9.07 19.25 -7.96
CA LEU A 681 -8.03 19.39 -8.99
C LEU A 681 -6.89 18.39 -8.79
N LYS A 682 -6.41 18.19 -7.56
CA LYS A 682 -5.38 17.20 -7.21
C LYS A 682 -5.88 15.78 -7.48
N GLU A 683 -7.11 15.45 -7.11
CA GLU A 683 -7.76 14.16 -7.40
C GLU A 683 -7.86 13.91 -8.92
N ALA A 684 -8.27 14.91 -9.71
CA ALA A 684 -8.34 14.79 -11.16
C ALA A 684 -6.96 14.55 -11.82
N PHE A 685 -5.89 15.11 -11.24
CA PHE A 685 -4.51 14.89 -11.71
C PHE A 685 -3.99 13.51 -11.30
N THR A 686 -4.24 13.05 -10.07
CA THR A 686 -3.94 11.68 -9.63
C THR A 686 -4.68 10.64 -10.49
N ALA A 687 -5.96 10.88 -10.79
CA ALA A 687 -6.74 10.03 -11.68
C ALA A 687 -6.17 10.00 -13.11
N GLN A 688 -5.77 11.15 -13.67
CA GLN A 688 -5.09 11.17 -14.98
C GLN A 688 -3.77 10.40 -14.94
N LYS A 689 -2.96 10.54 -13.88
CA LYS A 689 -1.71 9.78 -13.73
C LYS A 689 -1.96 8.27 -13.76
N ALA A 690 -3.04 7.80 -13.12
CA ALA A 690 -3.45 6.41 -13.11
C ALA A 690 -3.93 5.92 -14.50
N VAL A 691 -4.58 6.77 -15.30
CA VAL A 691 -4.95 6.47 -16.70
C VAL A 691 -3.70 6.28 -17.58
N GLU A 692 -2.71 7.16 -17.43
CA GLU A 692 -1.43 7.05 -18.15
C GLU A 692 -0.66 5.79 -17.69
N GLN A 693 -0.62 5.51 -16.38
CA GLN A 693 0.00 4.29 -15.83
C GLN A 693 -0.66 3.01 -16.38
N THR A 694 -2.00 2.93 -16.34
CA THR A 694 -2.76 1.80 -16.89
C THR A 694 -2.45 1.57 -18.38
N THR A 695 -2.17 2.64 -19.12
CA THR A 695 -1.82 2.58 -20.55
C THR A 695 -0.39 2.06 -20.76
N GLN A 696 0.53 2.39 -19.87
CA GLN A 696 1.88 1.84 -19.81
C GLN A 696 1.85 0.35 -19.45
N ASP A 697 1.13 -0.03 -18.40
CA ASP A 697 1.07 -1.40 -17.89
C ASP A 697 0.50 -2.37 -18.94
N LYS A 698 -0.55 -1.96 -19.66
CA LYS A 698 -1.09 -2.72 -20.81
C LYS A 698 -0.09 -2.89 -21.94
N ALA A 699 0.81 -1.92 -22.17
CA ALA A 699 1.87 -2.05 -23.17
C ALA A 699 2.97 -3.02 -22.70
N ASN A 700 3.36 -2.94 -21.43
CA ASN A 700 4.36 -3.82 -20.83
C ASN A 700 3.87 -5.28 -20.75
N ALA A 701 2.59 -5.50 -20.42
CA ALA A 701 1.97 -6.83 -20.47
C ALA A 701 1.99 -7.44 -21.88
N ALA A 702 1.70 -6.64 -22.91
CA ALA A 702 1.76 -7.10 -24.30
C ALA A 702 3.20 -7.43 -24.78
N LEU A 703 4.22 -6.74 -24.25
CA LEU A 703 5.62 -7.07 -24.51
C LEU A 703 6.06 -8.36 -23.80
N ALA A 704 5.56 -8.61 -22.58
CA ALA A 704 5.79 -9.87 -21.87
C ALA A 704 5.14 -11.07 -22.58
N ASP A 705 3.85 -10.99 -22.89
CA ASP A 705 3.11 -12.02 -23.64
C ASP A 705 3.76 -12.35 -25.00
N ALA A 706 4.40 -11.37 -25.65
CA ALA A 706 5.18 -11.61 -26.87
C ALA A 706 6.49 -12.39 -26.63
N VAL A 707 7.17 -12.19 -25.50
CA VAL A 707 8.35 -12.97 -25.09
C VAL A 707 7.94 -14.40 -24.76
N ASP A 708 6.90 -14.58 -23.94
CA ASP A 708 6.43 -15.90 -23.50
C ASP A 708 6.01 -16.78 -24.71
N LYS A 709 5.28 -16.19 -25.67
CA LYS A 709 4.91 -16.84 -26.94
C LYS A 709 6.12 -17.18 -27.80
N ALA A 710 7.09 -16.28 -27.90
CA ALA A 710 8.31 -16.54 -28.66
C ALA A 710 9.16 -17.64 -28.02
N LYS A 711 9.22 -17.69 -26.68
CA LYS A 711 9.96 -18.71 -25.95
C LYS A 711 9.32 -20.07 -26.09
N LYS A 712 8.01 -20.19 -25.85
CA LYS A 712 7.28 -21.45 -26.02
C LYS A 712 7.50 -22.05 -27.41
N ALA A 713 7.45 -21.23 -28.47
CA ALA A 713 7.74 -21.69 -29.83
C ALA A 713 9.19 -22.17 -30.02
N ASN A 714 10.16 -21.53 -29.34
CA ASN A 714 11.55 -21.95 -29.34
C ASN A 714 11.78 -23.26 -28.58
N ASP A 715 11.13 -23.43 -27.43
CA ASP A 715 11.24 -24.64 -26.61
C ASP A 715 10.59 -25.85 -27.32
N GLU A 716 9.47 -25.64 -28.00
CA GLU A 716 8.85 -26.64 -28.89
C GLU A 716 9.76 -27.02 -30.07
N ALA A 717 10.45 -26.04 -30.68
CA ALA A 717 11.42 -26.29 -31.76
C ALA A 717 12.68 -27.03 -31.27
N GLN A 718 13.19 -26.67 -30.08
CA GLN A 718 14.33 -27.35 -29.45
C GLN A 718 13.98 -28.81 -29.12
N ALA A 719 12.82 -29.07 -28.53
CA ALA A 719 12.36 -30.43 -28.24
C ALA A 719 12.20 -31.29 -29.53
N ALA A 720 11.75 -30.68 -30.63
CA ALA A 720 11.66 -31.35 -31.93
C ALA A 720 13.03 -31.65 -32.54
N TYR A 721 14.00 -30.74 -32.40
CA TYR A 721 15.40 -30.94 -32.81
C TYR A 721 16.06 -32.05 -31.96
N ASP A 722 15.97 -31.97 -30.63
CA ASP A 722 16.59 -32.94 -29.71
C ASP A 722 16.08 -34.36 -29.97
N LYS A 723 14.80 -34.54 -30.28
CA LYS A 723 14.21 -35.85 -30.61
C LYS A 723 14.89 -36.56 -31.80
N VAL A 724 15.56 -35.84 -32.69
CA VAL A 724 16.26 -36.38 -33.86
C VAL A 724 17.78 -36.33 -33.70
N PHE A 725 18.31 -35.25 -33.11
CA PHE A 725 19.74 -34.97 -33.10
C PHE A 725 20.44 -35.26 -31.76
N LYS A 726 19.71 -35.47 -30.66
CA LYS A 726 20.33 -35.62 -29.33
C LYS A 726 21.27 -36.82 -29.26
N GLU A 727 20.84 -38.00 -29.70
CA GLU A 727 21.65 -39.23 -29.63
C GLU A 727 22.97 -39.11 -30.40
N VAL A 728 22.95 -38.57 -31.63
CA VAL A 728 24.18 -38.40 -32.41
C VAL A 728 25.10 -37.32 -31.81
N ASN A 729 24.53 -36.23 -31.27
CA ASN A 729 25.33 -35.19 -30.59
C ASN A 729 25.95 -35.72 -29.28
N ASP A 730 25.21 -36.50 -28.49
CA ASP A 730 25.70 -37.15 -27.27
C ASP A 730 26.83 -38.17 -27.60
N ASN A 731 26.67 -38.96 -28.67
CA ASN A 731 27.69 -39.89 -29.16
C ASN A 731 28.97 -39.18 -29.62
N ILE A 732 28.86 -38.05 -30.33
CA ILE A 732 30.01 -37.20 -30.70
C ILE A 732 30.71 -36.69 -29.43
N ALA A 733 29.97 -36.11 -28.48
CA ALA A 733 30.52 -35.58 -27.24
C ALA A 733 31.22 -36.65 -26.39
N THR A 734 30.67 -37.87 -26.34
CA THR A 734 31.28 -39.05 -25.71
C THR A 734 32.64 -39.35 -26.32
N VAL A 735 32.70 -39.57 -27.64
CA VAL A 735 33.94 -39.92 -28.35
C VAL A 735 35.00 -38.81 -28.26
N GLN A 736 34.58 -37.55 -28.37
CA GLN A 736 35.47 -36.39 -28.21
C GLN A 736 36.15 -36.36 -26.83
N LYS A 737 35.38 -36.67 -25.77
CA LYS A 737 35.90 -36.71 -24.41
C LYS A 737 36.75 -37.97 -24.15
N GLU A 738 36.45 -39.10 -24.79
CA GLU A 738 37.29 -40.31 -24.75
C GLU A 738 38.69 -40.07 -25.32
N TYR A 739 38.82 -39.58 -26.57
CA TYR A 739 40.14 -39.39 -27.14
C TYR A 739 40.88 -38.21 -26.52
N GLY A 740 40.18 -37.14 -26.10
CA GLY A 740 40.79 -36.00 -25.42
C GLY A 740 41.44 -36.39 -24.08
N ASN A 741 40.80 -37.29 -23.34
CA ASN A 741 41.37 -37.90 -22.14
C ASN A 741 42.64 -38.73 -22.46
N ASN A 742 42.61 -39.56 -23.50
CA ASN A 742 43.77 -40.34 -23.92
C ASN A 742 44.92 -39.43 -24.42
N GLU A 743 44.63 -38.32 -25.11
CA GLU A 743 45.63 -37.32 -25.53
C GLU A 743 46.35 -36.68 -24.34
N ILE A 744 45.63 -36.38 -23.24
CA ILE A 744 46.21 -35.83 -22.02
C ILE A 744 47.20 -36.81 -21.37
N ILE A 745 46.81 -38.08 -21.21
CA ILE A 745 47.68 -39.11 -20.62
C ILE A 745 48.91 -39.32 -21.50
N LYS A 746 48.70 -39.49 -22.81
CA LYS A 746 49.78 -39.72 -23.78
C LYS A 746 50.81 -38.59 -23.72
N GLY A 747 50.37 -37.34 -23.79
CA GLY A 747 51.26 -36.18 -23.76
C GLY A 747 52.08 -36.06 -22.45
N LYS A 748 51.50 -36.44 -21.30
CA LYS A 748 52.23 -36.50 -20.02
C LYS A 748 53.29 -37.60 -20.01
N ILE A 749 52.96 -38.80 -20.47
CA ILE A 749 53.91 -39.92 -20.57
C ILE A 749 55.05 -39.58 -21.56
N GLU A 750 54.74 -39.05 -22.74
CA GLU A 750 55.73 -38.60 -23.74
C GLU A 750 56.68 -37.52 -23.20
N THR A 751 56.16 -36.60 -22.39
CA THR A 751 56.96 -35.53 -21.77
C THR A 751 57.96 -36.12 -20.79
N GLU A 752 57.53 -37.01 -19.89
CA GLU A 752 58.43 -37.64 -18.90
C GLU A 752 59.41 -38.64 -19.52
N ILE A 753 59.04 -39.37 -20.58
CA ILE A 753 60.00 -40.15 -21.39
C ILE A 753 61.08 -39.21 -21.95
N THR A 754 60.70 -38.04 -22.46
CA THR A 754 61.65 -37.05 -23.01
C THR A 754 62.57 -36.49 -21.91
N VAL A 755 62.05 -36.20 -20.71
CA VAL A 755 62.83 -35.75 -19.55
C VAL A 755 63.82 -36.83 -19.09
N TYR A 756 63.35 -38.08 -18.95
CA TYR A 756 64.16 -39.24 -18.61
C TYR A 756 65.33 -39.43 -19.58
N LEU A 757 65.07 -39.38 -20.89
CA LEU A 757 66.11 -39.51 -21.91
C LEU A 757 67.13 -38.36 -21.81
N ASN A 758 66.67 -37.10 -21.76
CA ASN A 758 67.56 -35.93 -21.74
C ASN A 758 68.47 -35.86 -20.50
N ASN A 759 67.97 -36.23 -19.32
CA ASN A 759 68.78 -36.25 -18.09
C ASN A 759 69.93 -37.25 -18.21
N ASN A 760 69.65 -38.45 -18.72
CA ASN A 760 70.64 -39.52 -18.93
C ASN A 760 71.71 -39.18 -19.99
N PHE A 761 71.53 -38.15 -20.81
CA PHE A 761 72.55 -37.66 -21.75
C PHE A 761 73.48 -36.57 -21.18
N THR A 762 73.09 -35.85 -20.13
CA THR A 762 73.76 -34.59 -19.74
C THR A 762 74.45 -34.62 -18.37
N ASN A 763 73.97 -35.41 -17.42
CA ASN A 763 74.63 -35.66 -16.14
C ASN A 763 74.48 -37.15 -15.80
N GLY A 764 75.57 -37.81 -15.40
CA GLY A 764 75.61 -39.26 -15.18
C GLY A 764 74.86 -39.79 -13.94
N ASP A 765 73.84 -39.07 -13.48
CA ASP A 765 72.94 -39.50 -12.40
C ASP A 765 71.66 -40.05 -13.04
N LEU A 766 71.44 -41.36 -12.88
CA LEU A 766 70.35 -42.08 -13.53
C LEU A 766 68.99 -41.63 -12.95
N GLY A 767 68.27 -40.77 -13.67
CA GLY A 767 66.84 -40.60 -13.43
C GLY A 767 66.13 -41.95 -13.58
N SER A 768 65.12 -42.23 -12.76
CA SER A 768 64.42 -43.53 -12.78
C SER A 768 63.09 -43.48 -13.53
N LEU A 769 62.72 -44.59 -14.18
CA LEU A 769 61.41 -44.78 -14.82
C LEU A 769 60.24 -44.74 -13.81
N GLU A 770 60.54 -44.80 -12.51
CA GLU A 770 59.60 -44.59 -11.40
C GLU A 770 58.87 -43.24 -11.50
N ALA A 771 59.51 -42.20 -12.09
CA ALA A 771 58.90 -40.89 -12.27
C ALA A 771 57.62 -40.94 -13.12
N ILE A 772 57.65 -41.67 -14.25
CA ILE A 772 56.48 -41.86 -15.12
C ILE A 772 55.37 -42.62 -14.37
N LYS A 773 55.74 -43.68 -13.64
CA LYS A 773 54.79 -44.48 -12.86
C LYS A 773 54.15 -43.67 -11.72
N ASN A 774 54.92 -42.80 -11.07
CA ASN A 774 54.42 -41.90 -10.04
C ASN A 774 53.51 -40.81 -10.62
N LEU A 775 53.82 -40.23 -11.79
CA LEU A 775 52.93 -39.30 -12.47
C LEU A 775 51.57 -39.94 -12.80
N VAL A 776 51.57 -41.12 -13.43
CA VAL A 776 50.31 -41.83 -13.75
C VAL A 776 49.53 -42.17 -12.47
N LYS A 777 50.22 -42.45 -11.37
CA LYS A 777 49.62 -42.70 -10.05
C LYS A 777 49.01 -41.44 -9.42
N GLU A 778 49.66 -40.29 -9.53
CA GLU A 778 49.10 -39.01 -9.10
C GLU A 778 47.86 -38.64 -9.91
N GLU A 779 47.91 -38.80 -11.23
CA GLU A 779 46.75 -38.59 -12.11
C GLU A 779 45.61 -39.57 -11.82
N TYR A 780 45.90 -40.83 -11.50
CA TYR A 780 44.88 -41.79 -11.06
C TYR A 780 44.23 -41.37 -9.74
N MET A 781 45.00 -40.85 -8.78
CA MET A 781 44.44 -40.33 -7.52
C MET A 781 43.57 -39.08 -7.75
N ILE A 782 43.96 -38.19 -8.67
CA ILE A 782 43.15 -37.04 -9.10
C ILE A 782 41.87 -37.53 -9.80
N ALA A 783 41.97 -38.52 -10.69
CA ALA A 783 40.82 -39.11 -11.37
C ALA A 783 39.84 -39.76 -10.38
N LEU A 784 40.31 -40.48 -9.37
CA LEU A 784 39.48 -41.03 -8.29
C LEU A 784 38.79 -39.96 -7.44
N ALA A 785 39.47 -38.84 -7.17
CA ALA A 785 38.83 -37.69 -6.50
C ALA A 785 37.70 -37.11 -7.36
N ASN A 786 37.92 -36.96 -8.66
CA ASN A 786 36.91 -36.51 -9.62
C ASN A 786 35.75 -37.49 -9.77
N VAL A 787 36.00 -38.81 -9.77
CA VAL A 787 34.95 -39.86 -9.71
C VAL A 787 34.10 -39.68 -8.45
N THR A 788 34.73 -39.41 -7.31
CA THR A 788 34.04 -39.23 -6.02
C THR A 788 33.16 -37.98 -6.04
N ALA A 789 33.65 -36.88 -6.61
CA ALA A 789 32.86 -35.66 -6.83
C ALA A 789 31.65 -35.92 -7.76
N ALA A 790 31.86 -36.58 -8.91
CA ALA A 790 30.78 -36.90 -9.84
C ALA A 790 29.72 -37.84 -9.23
N LYS A 791 30.12 -38.79 -8.38
CA LYS A 791 29.18 -39.61 -7.58
C LYS A 791 28.34 -38.76 -6.62
N ALA A 792 28.94 -37.74 -6.00
CA ALA A 792 28.21 -36.80 -5.15
C ALA A 792 27.22 -35.94 -5.95
N ASP A 793 27.60 -35.48 -7.16
CA ASP A 793 26.71 -34.72 -8.05
C ASP A 793 25.51 -35.55 -8.52
N VAL A 794 25.71 -36.82 -8.92
CA VAL A 794 24.61 -37.75 -9.25
C VAL A 794 23.69 -37.98 -8.04
N ALA A 795 24.27 -38.21 -6.85
CA ALA A 795 23.48 -38.40 -5.64
C ALA A 795 22.70 -37.13 -5.25
N LYS A 796 23.25 -35.94 -5.52
CA LYS A 796 22.57 -34.66 -5.32
C LYS A 796 21.42 -34.49 -6.31
N ALA A 797 21.63 -34.75 -7.60
CA ALA A 797 20.58 -34.67 -8.61
C ALA A 797 19.40 -35.60 -8.29
N LYS A 798 19.67 -36.86 -7.89
CA LYS A 798 18.61 -37.81 -7.45
C LYS A 798 17.85 -37.30 -6.23
N ARG A 799 18.55 -36.81 -5.20
CA ARG A 799 17.90 -36.19 -4.02
C ARG A 799 17.04 -34.98 -4.36
N ASN A 800 17.43 -34.17 -5.33
CA ASN A 800 16.65 -33.00 -5.72
C ASN A 800 15.36 -33.41 -6.45
N ILE A 801 15.39 -34.46 -7.28
CA ILE A 801 14.19 -35.08 -7.87
C ILE A 801 13.29 -35.68 -6.77
N GLU A 802 13.86 -36.44 -5.83
CA GLU A 802 13.11 -37.00 -4.68
C GLU A 802 12.44 -35.92 -3.83
N LYS A 803 13.15 -34.82 -3.52
CA LYS A 803 12.60 -33.69 -2.78
C LYS A 803 11.53 -32.94 -3.57
N LEU A 804 11.66 -32.81 -4.90
CA LEU A 804 10.64 -32.22 -5.77
C LEU A 804 9.36 -33.06 -5.72
N ALA A 805 9.48 -34.39 -5.86
CA ALA A 805 8.36 -35.32 -5.71
C ALA A 805 7.72 -35.28 -4.31
N ALA A 806 8.49 -34.93 -3.28
CA ALA A 806 8.01 -34.69 -1.92
C ALA A 806 7.48 -33.25 -1.66
N GLY A 807 7.50 -32.35 -2.65
CA GLY A 807 7.06 -30.95 -2.50
C GLY A 807 7.98 -30.07 -1.65
N THR A 808 9.23 -30.48 -1.45
CA THR A 808 10.23 -29.83 -0.56
C THR A 808 11.43 -29.23 -1.29
N TYR A 809 11.36 -29.15 -2.62
CA TYR A 809 12.36 -28.50 -3.48
C TYR A 809 11.63 -27.58 -4.45
N THR A 810 12.02 -26.31 -4.46
CA THR A 810 11.38 -25.23 -5.21
C THR A 810 12.30 -24.67 -6.28
N ASP A 811 11.76 -23.83 -7.18
CA ASP A 811 12.57 -23.07 -8.13
C ASP A 811 13.64 -22.22 -7.42
N THR A 812 13.31 -21.65 -6.26
CA THR A 812 14.25 -20.89 -5.41
C THR A 812 15.42 -21.75 -4.93
N ASP A 813 15.17 -23.00 -4.55
CA ASP A 813 16.24 -23.94 -4.14
C ASP A 813 17.14 -24.27 -5.33
N TYR A 814 16.55 -24.57 -6.50
CA TYR A 814 17.30 -24.82 -7.73
C TYR A 814 18.16 -23.64 -8.17
N ILE A 815 17.59 -22.42 -8.14
CA ILE A 815 18.28 -21.16 -8.41
C ILE A 815 19.47 -20.99 -7.46
N THR A 816 19.23 -21.15 -6.15
CA THR A 816 20.25 -20.93 -5.12
C THR A 816 21.40 -21.92 -5.26
N GLU A 817 21.10 -23.21 -5.39
CA GLU A 817 22.11 -24.25 -5.56
C GLU A 817 22.91 -24.12 -6.86
N SER A 818 22.26 -23.73 -7.95
CA SER A 818 22.90 -23.53 -9.25
C SER A 818 23.79 -22.29 -9.26
N LEU A 819 23.35 -21.20 -8.64
CA LEU A 819 24.12 -19.95 -8.53
C LEU A 819 25.39 -20.20 -7.68
N VAL A 820 25.28 -20.92 -6.56
CA VAL A 820 26.44 -21.38 -5.78
C VAL A 820 27.37 -22.29 -6.59
N SER A 821 26.82 -23.19 -7.42
CA SER A 821 27.64 -24.05 -8.31
C SER A 821 28.43 -23.23 -9.34
N ILE A 822 27.83 -22.21 -9.94
CA ILE A 822 28.51 -21.30 -10.87
C ILE A 822 29.60 -20.49 -10.15
N GLN A 823 29.32 -19.98 -8.95
CA GLN A 823 30.31 -19.26 -8.13
C GLN A 823 31.55 -20.12 -7.81
N GLU A 824 31.36 -21.35 -7.34
CA GLU A 824 32.49 -22.22 -6.99
C GLU A 824 33.30 -22.61 -8.23
N LYS A 825 32.64 -22.82 -9.39
CA LYS A 825 33.32 -23.03 -10.68
C LYS A 825 34.15 -21.81 -11.10
N ILE A 826 33.62 -20.59 -10.96
CA ILE A 826 34.37 -19.35 -11.22
C ILE A 826 35.59 -19.26 -10.29
N LYS A 827 35.43 -19.55 -9.00
CA LYS A 827 36.50 -19.51 -8.00
C LYS A 827 37.62 -20.52 -8.30
N VAL A 828 37.29 -21.74 -8.72
CA VAL A 828 38.27 -22.74 -9.16
C VAL A 828 39.00 -22.28 -10.42
N LYS A 829 38.28 -21.81 -11.46
CA LYS A 829 38.92 -21.32 -12.69
C LYS A 829 39.71 -20.02 -12.51
N GLN A 830 39.35 -19.18 -11.54
CA GLN A 830 40.15 -18.03 -11.15
C GLN A 830 41.50 -18.51 -10.59
N ALA A 831 41.51 -19.49 -9.69
CA ALA A 831 42.75 -20.04 -9.14
C ALA A 831 43.65 -20.71 -10.20
N GLU A 832 43.07 -21.43 -11.17
CA GLU A 832 43.83 -21.97 -12.32
C GLU A 832 44.45 -20.86 -13.18
N TYR A 833 43.70 -19.80 -13.49
CA TYR A 833 44.20 -18.65 -14.22
C TYR A 833 45.31 -17.92 -13.45
N ASP A 834 45.13 -17.71 -12.14
CA ASP A 834 46.11 -17.04 -11.29
C ASP A 834 47.42 -17.85 -11.20
N ALA A 835 47.35 -19.18 -11.16
CA ALA A 835 48.51 -20.07 -11.21
C ALA A 835 49.21 -20.02 -12.58
N ALA A 836 48.49 -20.20 -13.68
CA ALA A 836 49.05 -20.12 -15.04
C ALA A 836 49.67 -18.75 -15.33
N LYS A 837 49.12 -17.68 -14.74
CA LYS A 837 49.70 -16.33 -14.80
C LYS A 837 51.02 -16.25 -14.01
N ALA A 838 51.11 -16.86 -12.83
CA ALA A 838 52.35 -16.88 -12.04
C ALA A 838 53.49 -17.63 -12.76
N ASP A 839 53.18 -18.73 -13.45
CA ASP A 839 54.13 -19.45 -14.31
C ASP A 839 54.58 -18.57 -15.49
N TYR A 840 53.65 -17.88 -16.14
CA TYR A 840 53.95 -16.93 -17.22
C TYR A 840 54.83 -15.76 -16.75
N ASP A 841 54.51 -15.14 -15.62
CA ASP A 841 55.30 -14.04 -15.04
C ASP A 841 56.73 -14.53 -14.71
N THR A 842 56.87 -15.75 -14.18
CA THR A 842 58.16 -16.38 -13.84
C THR A 842 59.00 -16.66 -15.08
N ALA A 843 58.42 -17.32 -16.10
CA ALA A 843 59.11 -17.61 -17.36
C ALA A 843 59.49 -16.31 -18.10
N SER A 844 58.62 -15.29 -18.08
CA SER A 844 58.88 -13.97 -18.67
C SER A 844 60.04 -13.26 -17.97
N ALA A 845 60.15 -13.37 -16.64
CA ALA A 845 61.29 -12.86 -15.90
C ALA A 845 62.60 -13.60 -16.22
N GLN A 846 62.57 -14.92 -16.36
CA GLN A 846 63.72 -15.72 -16.79
C GLN A 846 64.20 -15.35 -18.19
N LEU A 847 63.27 -15.17 -19.15
CA LEU A 847 63.57 -14.74 -20.51
C LEU A 847 64.26 -13.37 -20.55
N LYS A 848 63.77 -12.40 -19.77
CA LYS A 848 64.38 -11.07 -19.63
C LYS A 848 65.77 -11.13 -18.98
N ALA A 849 65.95 -11.96 -17.95
CA ALA A 849 67.25 -12.14 -17.30
C ALA A 849 68.28 -12.77 -18.25
N LEU A 850 67.88 -13.77 -19.04
CA LEU A 850 68.75 -14.42 -20.03
C LEU A 850 69.15 -13.44 -21.16
N LEU A 851 68.18 -12.68 -21.70
CA LEU A 851 68.45 -11.67 -22.71
C LEU A 851 69.40 -10.57 -22.19
N ALA A 852 69.24 -10.14 -20.94
CA ALA A 852 70.13 -9.17 -20.30
C ALA A 852 71.52 -9.71 -19.94
N ILE A 853 71.72 -11.04 -19.96
CA ILE A 853 73.04 -11.67 -19.86
C ILE A 853 73.71 -11.69 -21.24
N PHE A 854 73.00 -12.08 -22.31
CA PHE A 854 73.59 -12.15 -23.66
C PHE A 854 73.83 -10.77 -24.32
N LEU A 855 73.16 -9.71 -23.85
CA LEU A 855 73.38 -8.33 -24.32
C LEU A 855 74.49 -7.58 -23.56
N LYS A 856 75.27 -8.27 -22.70
CA LYS A 856 76.39 -7.72 -21.92
C LYS A 856 77.74 -8.26 -22.38
#